data_AF-A0A2E5DX09-F1
#
_entry.id   AF-A0A2E5DX09-F1
#
_cell.length_a   1.000
_cell.length_b   1.000
_cell.length_c   1.000
_cell.angle_alpha   90.00
_cell.angle_beta   90.00
_cell.angle_gamma   90.00
#
_symmetry.space_group_name_H-M   'P 1'
#
loop_
_entity.id
_entity.type
_entity.pdbx_description
1 polymer ?
#
loop_
_entity_poly.entity_id
_entity_poly.type
_entity_poly.pdbx_seq_one_letter_code
_entity_poly.pdbx_strand_id
1 'polypeptide(L)'
;MLAVDLDGTFLESADRQKDELYNFLNNNDNIILVFNTGRNTELILPVLDDLFIPTPHYIIGDVGATVITGDTQQHVQPLQQEISNRWRETLKDISDIKELTQLNRQEQPQERRMSFYVEPDNKPEAIIEKLGQRNCDVLYSNGIYLDILATDVNKGSTLRALVDHLGIDHDRVIVAGDTMNDFSMYQTGYKGVVLNNSEEPLKQAAKDLDNAYYSDAPGTDGIFEALHHFGVTEKTQKDKQPKIQYGNSDLVMVYHRLPYKEVKEDGKTVRQKHSSPNGILPTLLGFFSNAQKGSWVAWSLSDTRTPENFEEHVEVDKEKYENLQVCRIPLTQEDVRIFYEVFSKESFWLLLHSFHEKAIFNHKHWDHFLEINRIFAEKAAQEAAENATVWIHDYNLWMVPGFLRQMRPDVKIAFYHHTPFPSADIFNMIPWRRDIINSLLQCDYVGFHIPQYVDNFTNVVRSNYPTTVNEKTEASPRFKTYGCAIGVDRYVSSLTTDLNTVRMGAHPVGINCDYIEELAQSEKVKALRAKIKDEVGDSQCIISIERTDYTKGPVDKLKGLEKFLEDHPEMRGKVSLIMVCTPPAKGMKIYDEIAQDIAYNVGVINGKYGSYEWTPIHFVNRMIPFEDVIAYYAAADVGWVTPLRDGLNLVAKEYVMANQASGKSGALVLSEFAGAAVELHGAFLVNPYDKADMSDVLYRALTADEADKDSRLQRMTRIIKKHDVAAWGRDFLADVNGEKIQDEFPDSTYIRAA
;
A
#
# COMPACT_ATOMS: atom_id res chain seq x y z
N MET A 1 -35.34 -3.81 5.65
CA MET A 1 -34.26 -3.75 6.65
C MET A 1 -33.88 -5.17 7.00
N LEU A 2 -32.58 -5.45 7.07
CA LEU A 2 -32.03 -6.72 7.55
C LEU A 2 -31.26 -6.43 8.84
N ALA A 3 -31.74 -6.94 9.97
CA ALA A 3 -31.09 -6.79 11.28
C ALA A 3 -30.55 -8.14 11.75
N VAL A 4 -29.24 -8.22 11.98
CA VAL A 4 -28.54 -9.50 12.17
C VAL A 4 -27.62 -9.43 13.37
N ASP A 5 -27.55 -10.51 14.15
CA ASP A 5 -26.43 -10.69 15.08
C ASP A 5 -25.12 -10.95 14.31
N LEU A 6 -23.98 -10.68 14.95
CA LEU A 6 -22.67 -10.87 14.36
C LEU A 6 -22.09 -12.24 14.64
N ASP A 7 -22.04 -12.64 15.91
CA ASP A 7 -21.30 -13.81 16.36
C ASP A 7 -22.14 -15.06 16.11
N GLY A 8 -21.59 -16.08 15.43
CA GLY A 8 -22.38 -17.28 15.07
C GLY A 8 -23.51 -17.02 14.07
N THR A 9 -23.71 -15.78 13.60
CA THR A 9 -24.74 -15.41 12.64
C THR A 9 -24.12 -14.77 11.39
N PHE A 10 -23.80 -13.47 11.43
CA PHE A 10 -23.31 -12.76 10.25
C PHE A 10 -21.82 -12.96 9.97
N LEU A 11 -20.99 -13.31 10.97
CA LEU A 11 -19.54 -13.48 10.83
C LEU A 11 -19.08 -14.93 10.71
N GLU A 12 -20.01 -15.89 10.67
CA GLU A 12 -19.72 -17.34 10.69
C GLU A 12 -19.14 -17.87 9.36
N SER A 13 -19.11 -17.05 8.31
CA SER A 13 -18.64 -17.45 6.98
C SER A 13 -17.19 -17.97 7.00
N ALA A 14 -17.00 -19.20 6.51
CA ALA A 14 -15.70 -19.87 6.47
C ALA A 14 -14.72 -19.23 5.47
N ASP A 15 -15.22 -18.51 4.46
CA ASP A 15 -14.43 -17.77 3.47
C ASP A 15 -15.18 -16.46 3.12
N ARG A 16 -14.93 -15.41 3.92
CA ARG A 16 -15.58 -14.08 3.77
C ARG A 16 -15.42 -13.49 2.37
N GLN A 17 -14.42 -13.91 1.61
CA GLN A 17 -14.15 -13.40 0.26
C GLN A 17 -15.13 -13.95 -0.79
N LYS A 18 -15.76 -15.10 -0.51
CA LYS A 18 -16.71 -15.77 -1.42
C LYS A 18 -18.15 -15.70 -0.93
N ASP A 19 -18.41 -14.93 0.11
CA ASP A 19 -19.71 -14.88 0.75
C ASP A 19 -20.75 -14.21 -0.17
N GLU A 20 -21.77 -14.96 -0.57
CA GLU A 20 -22.79 -14.51 -1.51
C GLU A 20 -23.68 -13.41 -0.90
N LEU A 21 -23.95 -13.50 0.41
CA LEU A 21 -24.72 -12.49 1.12
C LEU A 21 -23.97 -11.16 1.14
N TYR A 22 -22.66 -11.18 1.44
CA TYR A 22 -21.87 -9.96 1.48
C TYR A 22 -21.81 -9.28 0.11
N ASN A 23 -21.55 -10.05 -0.94
CA ASN A 23 -21.56 -9.55 -2.31
C ASN A 23 -22.93 -8.97 -2.70
N PHE A 24 -24.02 -9.65 -2.33
CA PHE A 24 -25.36 -9.15 -2.57
C PHE A 24 -25.60 -7.82 -1.86
N LEU A 25 -25.27 -7.71 -0.56
CA LEU A 25 -25.49 -6.50 0.22
C LEU A 25 -24.65 -5.31 -0.30
N ASN A 26 -23.38 -5.54 -0.65
CA ASN A 26 -22.49 -4.50 -1.19
C ASN A 26 -22.95 -3.95 -2.56
N ASN A 27 -23.75 -4.71 -3.31
CA ASN A 27 -24.27 -4.29 -4.61
C ASN A 27 -25.73 -3.83 -4.56
N ASN A 28 -26.35 -3.73 -3.37
CA ASN A 28 -27.76 -3.39 -3.22
C ASN A 28 -28.00 -2.28 -2.19
N ASP A 29 -27.93 -1.02 -2.65
CA ASP A 29 -28.17 0.18 -1.83
C ASP A 29 -29.59 0.29 -1.25
N ASN A 30 -30.54 -0.54 -1.71
CA ASN A 30 -31.93 -0.54 -1.24
C ASN A 30 -32.14 -1.32 0.07
N ILE A 31 -31.09 -1.92 0.63
CA ILE A 31 -31.16 -2.72 1.85
C ILE A 31 -30.50 -1.97 3.00
N ILE A 32 -31.30 -1.59 3.99
CA ILE A 32 -30.81 -1.07 5.27
C ILE A 32 -30.32 -2.25 6.10
N LEU A 33 -29.00 -2.39 6.22
CA LEU A 33 -28.32 -3.37 7.07
C LEU A 33 -28.14 -2.83 8.49
N VAL A 34 -28.49 -3.63 9.50
CA VAL A 34 -28.31 -3.31 10.91
C VAL A 34 -27.55 -4.43 11.61
N PHE A 35 -26.42 -4.11 12.24
CA PHE A 35 -25.76 -5.05 13.15
C PHE A 35 -26.38 -4.94 14.53
N ASN A 36 -26.95 -6.02 15.05
CA ASN A 36 -27.62 -6.07 16.34
C ASN A 36 -26.91 -7.06 17.28
N THR A 37 -25.91 -6.57 17.99
CA THR A 37 -24.87 -7.39 18.64
C THR A 37 -24.73 -7.13 20.13
N GLY A 38 -24.24 -8.14 20.85
CA GLY A 38 -23.79 -7.99 22.24
C GLY A 38 -22.45 -7.27 22.39
N ARG A 39 -21.70 -7.05 21.30
CA ARG A 39 -20.42 -6.34 21.31
C ARG A 39 -20.61 -4.86 21.64
N ASN A 40 -19.62 -4.27 22.31
CA ASN A 40 -19.54 -2.81 22.46
C ASN A 40 -18.99 -2.18 21.16
N THR A 41 -19.06 -0.85 21.05
CA THR A 41 -18.58 -0.14 19.85
C THR A 41 -17.11 -0.44 19.53
N GLU A 42 -16.22 -0.51 20.52
CA GLU A 42 -14.78 -0.76 20.31
C GLU A 42 -14.49 -2.14 19.71
N LEU A 43 -15.26 -3.16 20.10
CA LEU A 43 -15.14 -4.54 19.60
C LEU A 43 -15.79 -4.75 18.22
N ILE A 44 -16.62 -3.79 17.79
CA ILE A 44 -17.23 -3.77 16.46
C ILE A 44 -16.31 -3.09 15.45
N LEU A 45 -15.47 -2.13 15.87
CA LEU A 45 -14.56 -1.40 14.98
C LEU A 45 -13.79 -2.31 14.01
N PRO A 46 -13.08 -3.38 14.46
CA PRO A 46 -12.34 -4.24 13.53
C PRO A 46 -13.21 -4.89 12.46
N VAL A 47 -14.48 -5.15 12.78
CA VAL A 47 -15.47 -5.72 11.84
C VAL A 47 -15.87 -4.70 10.77
N LEU A 48 -16.01 -3.42 11.15
CA LEU A 48 -16.34 -2.33 10.22
C LEU A 48 -15.18 -1.98 9.27
N ASP A 49 -13.96 -2.35 9.65
CA ASP A 49 -12.75 -2.09 8.87
C ASP A 49 -12.38 -3.24 7.91
N ASP A 50 -13.16 -4.32 7.91
CA ASP A 50 -13.01 -5.44 6.99
C ASP A 50 -13.70 -5.11 5.65
N LEU A 51 -12.92 -4.94 4.58
CA LEU A 51 -13.40 -4.59 3.24
C LEU A 51 -14.39 -5.61 2.64
N PHE A 52 -14.42 -6.83 3.16
CA PHE A 52 -15.34 -7.87 2.69
C PHE A 52 -16.70 -7.79 3.37
N ILE A 53 -16.77 -7.25 4.58
CA ILE A 53 -17.99 -7.17 5.37
C ILE A 53 -18.77 -5.93 4.94
N PRO A 54 -20.05 -6.07 4.54
CA PRO A 54 -20.84 -4.91 4.17
C PRO A 54 -20.98 -3.92 5.32
N THR A 55 -20.72 -2.64 5.04
CA THR A 55 -20.86 -1.59 6.03
C THR A 55 -22.32 -1.49 6.48
N PRO A 56 -22.63 -1.66 7.77
CA PRO A 56 -23.99 -1.50 8.27
C PRO A 56 -24.41 -0.04 8.19
N HIS A 57 -25.71 0.20 8.03
CA HIS A 57 -26.27 1.55 8.11
C HIS A 57 -26.41 1.99 9.57
N TYR A 58 -26.76 1.05 10.45
CA TYR A 58 -26.93 1.27 11.88
C TYR A 58 -26.35 0.11 12.67
N ILE A 59 -25.92 0.40 13.90
CA ILE A 59 -25.40 -0.59 14.83
C ILE A 59 -26.18 -0.45 16.13
N ILE A 60 -26.77 -1.55 16.56
CA ILE A 60 -27.32 -1.74 17.89
C ILE A 60 -26.30 -2.59 18.66
N GLY A 61 -25.54 -1.93 19.53
CA GLY A 61 -24.50 -2.55 20.35
C GLY A 61 -24.91 -2.70 21.82
N ASP A 62 -24.02 -3.30 22.60
CA ASP A 62 -24.20 -3.50 24.05
C ASP A 62 -25.54 -4.17 24.41
N VAL A 63 -25.94 -5.18 23.62
CA VAL A 63 -27.19 -5.94 23.82
C VAL A 63 -28.44 -5.02 23.72
N GLY A 64 -28.35 -3.95 22.94
CA GLY A 64 -29.45 -2.99 22.75
C GLY A 64 -29.29 -1.66 23.49
N ALA A 65 -28.23 -1.50 24.30
CA ALA A 65 -28.02 -0.28 25.09
C ALA A 65 -27.37 0.88 24.32
N THR A 66 -26.83 0.59 23.14
CA THR A 66 -26.15 1.57 22.28
C THR A 66 -26.74 1.52 20.87
N VAL A 67 -27.10 2.69 20.30
CA VAL A 67 -27.56 2.81 18.92
C VAL A 67 -26.78 3.92 18.22
N ILE A 68 -26.03 3.55 17.18
CA ILE A 68 -25.19 4.45 16.40
C ILE A 68 -25.38 4.25 14.90
N THR A 69 -25.04 5.26 14.11
CA THR A 69 -24.87 5.13 12.66
C THR A 69 -23.63 4.28 12.35
N GLY A 70 -23.67 3.46 11.30
CA GLY A 70 -22.53 2.59 10.98
C GLY A 70 -21.34 3.32 10.34
N ASP A 71 -21.59 4.39 9.59
CA ASP A 71 -20.57 5.16 8.87
C ASP A 71 -19.79 6.14 9.77
N THR A 72 -20.51 6.84 10.63
CA THR A 72 -20.02 7.98 11.41
C THR A 72 -20.00 7.68 12.90
N GLN A 73 -20.58 6.55 13.32
CA GLN A 73 -20.66 6.11 14.72
C GLN A 73 -21.31 7.15 15.63
N GLN A 74 -22.16 8.01 15.07
CA GLN A 74 -22.92 9.00 15.81
C GLN A 74 -24.13 8.34 16.44
N HIS A 75 -24.37 8.65 17.71
CA HIS A 75 -25.56 8.20 18.41
C HIS A 75 -26.84 8.63 17.69
N VAL A 76 -27.75 7.69 17.46
CA VAL A 76 -29.05 7.96 16.86
C VAL A 76 -29.96 8.61 17.90
N GLN A 77 -30.30 9.88 17.70
CA GLN A 77 -31.12 10.67 18.61
C GLN A 77 -32.56 10.82 18.09
N PRO A 78 -33.59 10.84 18.97
CA PRO A 78 -33.52 10.88 20.44
C PRO A 78 -33.37 9.50 21.11
N LEU A 79 -33.33 8.41 20.33
CA LEU A 79 -33.35 7.04 20.83
C LEU A 79 -32.25 6.75 21.87
N GLN A 80 -31.01 7.14 21.58
CA GLN A 80 -29.90 6.96 22.52
C GLN A 80 -30.10 7.73 23.83
N GLN A 81 -30.69 8.93 23.78
CA GLN A 81 -30.97 9.73 24.97
C GLN A 81 -32.00 9.04 25.86
N GLU A 82 -33.03 8.44 25.28
CA GLU A 82 -34.05 7.69 26.02
C GLU A 82 -33.46 6.48 26.74
N ILE A 83 -32.64 5.69 26.04
CA ILE A 83 -31.91 4.55 26.63
C ILE A 83 -31.01 5.03 27.78
N SER A 84 -30.29 6.14 27.58
CA SER A 84 -29.42 6.73 28.61
C SER A 84 -30.20 7.22 29.83
N ASN A 85 -31.44 7.67 29.67
CA ASN A 85 -32.30 8.07 30.77
C ASN A 85 -32.79 6.85 31.56
N ARG A 86 -33.27 5.81 30.87
CA ARG A 86 -33.71 4.55 31.51
C ARG A 86 -32.57 3.90 32.30
N TRP A 87 -31.36 3.88 31.74
CA TRP A 87 -30.19 3.34 32.43
C TRP A 87 -29.82 4.13 33.68
N ARG A 88 -29.92 5.47 33.67
CA ARG A 88 -29.68 6.30 34.85
C ARG A 88 -30.65 5.99 35.99
N GLU A 89 -31.93 5.76 35.69
CA GLU A 89 -32.90 5.37 36.72
C GLU A 89 -32.65 3.94 37.22
N THR A 90 -32.28 3.03 36.31
CA THR A 90 -31.90 1.65 36.65
C THR A 90 -30.73 1.62 37.64
N LEU A 91 -29.66 2.37 37.35
CA LEU A 91 -28.48 2.45 38.23
C LEU A 91 -28.83 2.95 39.63
N LYS A 92 -29.75 3.92 39.75
CA LYS A 92 -30.20 4.39 41.08
C LYS A 92 -30.91 3.27 41.82
N ASP A 93 -31.78 2.53 41.15
CA ASP A 93 -32.62 1.51 41.76
C ASP A 93 -31.86 0.23 42.16
N ILE A 94 -30.77 -0.10 41.45
CA ILE A 94 -29.93 -1.27 41.78
C ILE A 94 -28.72 -0.93 42.67
N SER A 95 -28.46 0.36 42.94
CA SER A 95 -27.25 0.80 43.66
C SER A 95 -27.16 0.32 45.12
N ASP A 96 -28.27 -0.09 45.72
CA ASP A 96 -28.34 -0.61 47.09
C ASP A 96 -28.09 -2.12 47.19
N ILE A 97 -27.99 -2.84 46.06
CA ILE A 97 -27.70 -4.27 46.00
C ILE A 97 -26.19 -4.51 46.16
N LYS A 98 -25.73 -4.56 47.42
CA LYS A 98 -24.31 -4.74 47.76
C LYS A 98 -23.73 -6.06 47.27
N GLU A 99 -24.56 -7.09 47.10
CA GLU A 99 -24.16 -8.42 46.63
C GLU A 99 -23.60 -8.41 45.20
N LEU A 100 -23.91 -7.39 44.39
CA LEU A 100 -23.29 -7.21 43.07
C LEU A 100 -21.76 -7.06 43.15
N THR A 101 -21.23 -6.57 44.28
CA THR A 101 -19.77 -6.46 44.49
C THR A 101 -19.08 -7.81 44.69
N GLN A 102 -19.85 -8.89 44.90
CA GLN A 102 -19.33 -10.25 45.06
C GLN A 102 -19.19 -10.96 43.71
N LEU A 103 -19.80 -10.44 42.65
CA LEU A 103 -19.69 -10.97 41.30
C LEU A 103 -18.46 -10.40 40.60
N ASN A 104 -17.79 -11.23 39.80
CA ASN A 104 -16.64 -10.78 39.02
C ASN A 104 -17.11 -10.00 37.80
N ARG A 105 -16.92 -8.67 37.81
CA ARG A 105 -17.34 -7.81 36.69
C ARG A 105 -16.43 -8.02 35.49
N GLN A 106 -17.01 -8.06 34.29
CA GLN A 106 -16.24 -8.13 33.05
C GLN A 106 -15.32 -6.90 32.92
N GLU A 107 -14.04 -7.13 32.56
CA GLU A 107 -13.03 -6.06 32.44
C GLU A 107 -13.15 -5.21 31.17
N GLN A 108 -13.93 -5.67 30.18
CA GLN A 108 -14.13 -4.95 28.93
C GLN A 108 -14.97 -3.67 29.13
N PRO A 109 -14.75 -2.62 28.32
CA PRO A 109 -15.60 -1.43 28.31
C PRO A 109 -17.07 -1.78 28.10
N GLN A 110 -17.96 -1.18 28.87
CA GLN A 110 -19.40 -1.42 28.84
C GLN A 110 -20.12 -0.08 28.80
N GLU A 111 -21.03 0.11 27.85
CA GLU A 111 -21.87 1.30 27.80
C GLU A 111 -23.30 0.95 28.19
N ARG A 112 -23.82 1.63 29.23
CA ARG A 112 -25.23 1.53 29.65
C ARG A 112 -25.72 0.11 29.95
N ARG A 113 -24.80 -0.76 30.35
CA ARG A 113 -25.01 -2.13 30.85
C ARG A 113 -24.02 -2.48 31.96
N MET A 114 -24.32 -3.54 32.72
CA MET A 114 -23.35 -4.17 33.63
C MET A 114 -23.29 -5.68 33.39
N SER A 115 -22.11 -6.17 33.01
CA SER A 115 -21.88 -7.58 32.68
C SER A 115 -20.97 -8.23 33.73
N PHE A 116 -21.39 -9.38 34.24
CA PHE A 116 -20.66 -10.15 35.26
C PHE A 116 -20.41 -11.58 34.78
N TYR A 117 -19.23 -12.12 35.11
CA TYR A 117 -18.94 -13.54 34.92
C TYR A 117 -19.72 -14.39 35.93
N VAL A 118 -20.41 -15.40 35.42
CA VAL A 118 -21.17 -16.38 36.20
C VAL A 118 -20.87 -17.77 35.67
N GLU A 119 -20.54 -18.72 36.55
CA GLU A 119 -20.37 -20.11 36.15
C GLU A 119 -21.73 -20.73 35.77
N PRO A 120 -21.85 -21.45 34.64
CA PRO A 120 -23.12 -22.00 34.16
C PRO A 120 -23.87 -22.86 35.20
N ASP A 121 -23.11 -23.60 36.02
CA ASP A 121 -23.62 -24.52 37.04
C ASP A 121 -23.92 -23.84 38.39
N ASN A 122 -23.57 -22.56 38.56
CA ASN A 122 -23.70 -21.83 39.82
C ASN A 122 -24.29 -20.43 39.61
N LYS A 123 -25.53 -20.39 39.11
CA LYS A 123 -26.27 -19.15 38.88
C LYS A 123 -26.60 -18.46 40.22
N PRO A 124 -26.37 -17.14 40.36
CA PRO A 124 -26.65 -16.42 41.60
C PRO A 124 -28.15 -16.10 41.74
N GLU A 125 -28.99 -17.13 41.92
CA GLU A 125 -30.46 -17.03 41.92
C GLU A 125 -30.97 -15.96 42.89
N ALA A 126 -30.39 -15.84 44.08
CA ALA A 126 -30.78 -14.82 45.05
C ALA A 126 -30.50 -13.39 44.60
N ILE A 127 -29.46 -13.16 43.78
CA ILE A 127 -29.16 -11.83 43.21
C ILE A 127 -30.14 -11.56 42.07
N ILE A 128 -30.42 -12.56 41.23
CA ILE A 128 -31.35 -12.46 40.10
C ILE A 128 -32.77 -12.17 40.58
N GLU A 129 -33.24 -12.84 41.65
CA GLU A 129 -34.55 -12.58 42.24
C GLU A 129 -34.66 -11.15 42.78
N LYS A 130 -33.60 -10.63 43.41
CA LYS A 130 -33.54 -9.24 43.87
C LYS A 130 -33.57 -8.26 42.71
N LEU A 131 -32.83 -8.52 41.65
CA LEU A 131 -32.81 -7.71 40.44
C LEU A 131 -34.17 -7.73 39.73
N GLY A 132 -34.86 -8.87 39.68
CA GLY A 132 -36.19 -9.00 39.10
C GLY A 132 -37.29 -8.20 39.83
N GLN A 133 -37.02 -7.70 41.04
CA GLN A 133 -37.90 -6.79 41.78
C GLN A 133 -37.56 -5.31 41.56
N ARG A 134 -36.54 -5.02 40.73
CA ARG A 134 -36.06 -3.67 40.39
C ARG A 134 -36.39 -3.31 38.95
N ASN A 135 -36.19 -2.04 38.61
CA ASN A 135 -36.31 -1.51 37.26
C ASN A 135 -35.10 -1.88 36.39
N CYS A 136 -34.81 -3.17 36.26
CA CYS A 136 -33.80 -3.71 35.36
C CYS A 136 -34.24 -5.03 34.72
N ASP A 137 -33.73 -5.30 33.53
CA ASP A 137 -33.80 -6.62 32.91
C ASP A 137 -32.47 -7.35 33.11
N VAL A 138 -32.55 -8.67 33.28
CA VAL A 138 -31.38 -9.54 33.48
C VAL A 138 -31.37 -10.60 32.38
N LEU A 139 -30.28 -10.66 31.63
CA LEU A 139 -30.10 -11.57 30.51
C LEU A 139 -28.84 -12.40 30.70
N TYR A 140 -28.83 -13.60 30.11
CA TYR A 140 -27.62 -14.42 29.99
C TYR A 140 -27.10 -14.32 28.56
N SER A 141 -25.83 -13.98 28.41
CA SER A 141 -25.15 -13.98 27.11
C SER A 141 -23.94 -14.93 27.11
N ASN A 142 -23.72 -15.59 25.96
CA ASN A 142 -22.61 -16.52 25.73
C ASN A 142 -22.45 -17.63 26.80
N GLY A 143 -23.53 -17.99 27.49
CA GLY A 143 -23.56 -19.00 28.56
C GLY A 143 -22.87 -18.63 29.88
N ILE A 144 -22.04 -17.57 29.92
CA ILE A 144 -21.16 -17.24 31.06
C ILE A 144 -21.31 -15.81 31.58
N TYR A 145 -22.07 -14.96 30.89
CA TYR A 145 -22.25 -13.56 31.29
C TYR A 145 -23.67 -13.31 31.77
N LEU A 146 -23.78 -12.66 32.92
CA LEU A 146 -25.02 -12.09 33.45
C LEU A 146 -25.04 -10.60 33.14
N ASP A 147 -25.86 -10.19 32.17
CA ASP A 147 -26.03 -8.81 31.74
C ASP A 147 -27.20 -8.17 32.48
N ILE A 148 -26.95 -7.01 33.10
CA ILE A 148 -27.97 -6.15 33.70
C ILE A 148 -28.16 -4.95 32.77
N LEU A 149 -29.40 -4.77 32.32
CA LEU A 149 -29.84 -3.73 31.41
C LEU A 149 -30.98 -2.94 32.03
N ALA A 150 -31.29 -1.77 31.47
CA ALA A 150 -32.52 -1.07 31.83
C ALA A 150 -33.75 -1.85 31.35
N THR A 151 -34.86 -1.75 32.09
CA THR A 151 -36.12 -2.38 31.68
C THR A 151 -36.53 -1.95 30.27
N ASP A 152 -36.92 -2.93 29.45
CA ASP A 152 -37.34 -2.74 28.05
C ASP A 152 -36.22 -2.16 27.17
N VAL A 153 -34.94 -2.43 27.53
CA VAL A 153 -33.77 -2.16 26.68
C VAL A 153 -33.09 -3.49 26.38
N ASN A 154 -33.33 -4.00 25.17
CA ASN A 154 -32.70 -5.20 24.64
C ASN A 154 -32.62 -5.12 23.10
N LYS A 155 -32.00 -6.13 22.46
CA LYS A 155 -31.86 -6.18 21.00
C LYS A 155 -33.19 -5.98 20.26
N GLY A 156 -34.27 -6.59 20.73
CA GLY A 156 -35.60 -6.50 20.11
C GLY A 156 -36.32 -5.17 20.31
N SER A 157 -36.42 -4.68 21.54
CA SER A 157 -37.11 -3.42 21.85
C SER A 157 -36.40 -2.22 21.22
N THR A 158 -35.07 -2.20 21.27
CA THR A 158 -34.26 -1.17 20.62
C THR A 158 -34.36 -1.22 19.11
N LEU A 159 -34.38 -2.42 18.50
CA LEU A 159 -34.61 -2.55 17.06
C LEU A 159 -35.98 -2.02 16.64
N ARG A 160 -37.04 -2.33 17.39
CA ARG A 160 -38.39 -1.81 17.12
C ARG A 160 -38.41 -0.28 17.18
N ALA A 161 -37.81 0.30 18.22
CA ALA A 161 -37.72 1.76 18.35
C ALA A 161 -36.90 2.41 17.20
N LEU A 162 -35.86 1.74 16.70
CA LEU A 162 -35.12 2.18 15.52
C LEU A 162 -35.96 2.10 14.24
N VAL A 163 -36.70 1.00 14.03
CA VAL A 163 -37.62 0.83 12.89
C VAL A 163 -38.68 1.94 12.86
N ASP A 164 -39.28 2.21 14.02
CA ASP A 164 -40.27 3.28 14.19
C ASP A 164 -39.65 4.66 13.91
N HIS A 165 -38.45 4.93 14.44
CA HIS A 165 -37.71 6.16 14.23
C HIS A 165 -37.40 6.44 12.75
N LEU A 166 -37.08 5.38 11.99
CA LEU A 166 -36.75 5.46 10.57
C LEU A 166 -38.00 5.43 9.67
N GLY A 167 -39.20 5.21 10.24
CA GLY A 167 -40.44 5.11 9.47
C GLY A 167 -40.47 3.92 8.51
N ILE A 168 -39.82 2.82 8.89
CA ILE A 168 -39.72 1.62 8.05
C ILE A 168 -40.97 0.76 8.26
N ASP A 169 -41.53 0.27 7.16
CA ASP A 169 -42.63 -0.69 7.19
C ASP A 169 -42.22 -1.99 7.90
N HIS A 170 -42.96 -2.35 8.95
CA HIS A 170 -42.68 -3.51 9.81
C HIS A 170 -42.70 -4.83 9.01
N ASP A 171 -43.51 -4.94 7.95
CA ASP A 171 -43.57 -6.13 7.08
C ASP A 171 -42.32 -6.31 6.20
N ARG A 172 -41.45 -5.29 6.17
CA ARG A 172 -40.19 -5.26 5.41
C ARG A 172 -38.95 -5.37 6.30
N VAL A 173 -39.12 -5.82 7.54
CA VAL A 173 -38.02 -6.08 8.48
C VAL A 173 -37.79 -7.58 8.59
N ILE A 174 -36.53 -7.98 8.44
CA ILE A 174 -36.05 -9.36 8.59
C ILE A 174 -35.03 -9.38 9.71
N VAL A 175 -35.13 -10.35 10.62
CA VAL A 175 -34.21 -10.53 11.75
C VAL A 175 -33.54 -11.90 11.72
N ALA A 176 -32.27 -11.99 12.06
CA ALA A 176 -31.55 -13.26 12.21
C ALA A 176 -30.59 -13.22 13.42
N GLY A 177 -30.53 -14.33 14.15
CA GLY A 177 -29.61 -14.58 15.25
C GLY A 177 -29.53 -16.08 15.54
N ASP A 178 -28.54 -16.49 16.31
CA ASP A 178 -28.23 -17.90 16.58
C ASP A 178 -28.43 -18.30 18.03
N THR A 179 -28.50 -17.36 18.98
CA THR A 179 -28.55 -17.66 20.42
C THR A 179 -29.85 -17.23 21.10
N MET A 180 -30.09 -17.70 22.33
CA MET A 180 -31.27 -17.27 23.09
C MET A 180 -31.35 -15.77 23.40
N ASN A 181 -30.23 -15.04 23.41
CA ASN A 181 -30.27 -13.60 23.64
C ASN A 181 -30.90 -12.85 22.44
N ASP A 182 -30.89 -13.47 21.26
CA ASP A 182 -31.47 -12.94 20.03
C ASP A 182 -32.98 -13.12 19.98
N PHE A 183 -33.55 -13.99 20.83
CA PHE A 183 -34.98 -14.29 20.83
C PHE A 183 -35.86 -13.04 20.96
N SER A 184 -35.38 -12.01 21.66
CA SER A 184 -36.05 -10.70 21.75
C SER A 184 -36.32 -10.07 20.38
N MET A 185 -35.46 -10.28 19.38
CA MET A 185 -35.68 -9.85 17.99
C MET A 185 -36.83 -10.62 17.32
N TYR A 186 -36.99 -11.91 17.60
CA TYR A 186 -38.06 -12.74 17.03
C TYR A 186 -39.43 -12.41 17.64
N GLN A 187 -39.45 -12.01 18.91
CA GLN A 187 -40.66 -11.54 19.61
C GLN A 187 -41.19 -10.19 19.10
N THR A 188 -40.46 -9.53 18.19
CA THR A 188 -40.90 -8.24 17.65
C THR A 188 -42.12 -8.33 16.73
N GLY A 189 -42.35 -9.51 16.13
CA GLY A 189 -43.32 -9.73 15.05
C GLY A 189 -42.73 -9.62 13.64
N TYR A 190 -41.44 -9.32 13.49
CA TYR A 190 -40.75 -9.25 12.19
C TYR A 190 -40.49 -10.63 11.59
N LYS A 191 -40.15 -10.71 10.30
CA LYS A 191 -39.81 -11.98 9.65
C LYS A 191 -38.52 -12.53 10.26
N GLY A 192 -38.62 -13.60 11.03
CA GLY A 192 -37.49 -14.21 11.71
C GLY A 192 -36.81 -15.27 10.85
N VAL A 193 -35.48 -15.35 10.92
CA VAL A 193 -34.68 -16.39 10.26
C VAL A 193 -33.98 -17.20 11.33
N VAL A 194 -34.38 -18.45 11.52
CA VAL A 194 -33.73 -19.41 12.41
C VAL A 194 -32.75 -20.23 11.58
N LEU A 195 -31.47 -20.17 11.93
CA LEU A 195 -30.39 -20.77 11.16
C LEU A 195 -30.15 -22.23 11.59
N ASN A 196 -29.52 -23.03 10.73
CA ASN A 196 -29.20 -24.41 11.06
C ASN A 196 -28.29 -24.51 12.30
N ASN A 197 -27.32 -23.61 12.42
CA ASN A 197 -26.36 -23.56 13.51
C ASN A 197 -26.92 -22.88 14.78
N SER A 198 -28.15 -22.37 14.77
CA SER A 198 -28.78 -21.78 15.97
C SER A 198 -28.88 -22.78 17.12
N GLU A 199 -28.76 -22.29 18.36
CA GLU A 199 -28.86 -23.07 19.57
C GLU A 199 -30.25 -23.74 19.70
N GLU A 200 -30.29 -24.97 20.22
CA GLU A 200 -31.53 -25.73 20.40
C GLU A 200 -32.61 -24.99 21.21
N PRO A 201 -32.29 -24.27 22.31
CA PRO A 201 -33.28 -23.47 23.00
C PRO A 201 -33.93 -22.38 22.13
N LEU A 202 -33.17 -21.72 21.25
CA LEU A 202 -33.71 -20.71 20.33
C LEU A 202 -34.65 -21.36 19.31
N LYS A 203 -34.23 -22.47 18.70
CA LYS A 203 -35.06 -23.24 17.76
C LYS A 203 -36.38 -23.69 18.38
N GLN A 204 -36.34 -24.12 19.64
CA GLN A 204 -37.55 -24.52 20.37
C GLN A 204 -38.45 -23.32 20.67
N ALA A 205 -37.88 -22.20 21.14
CA ALA A 205 -38.63 -20.99 21.47
C ALA A 205 -39.27 -20.34 20.23
N ALA A 206 -38.59 -20.39 19.08
CA ALA A 206 -39.09 -19.86 17.81
C ALA A 206 -40.11 -20.77 17.11
N LYS A 207 -40.33 -22.00 17.59
CA LYS A 207 -41.21 -22.99 16.93
C LYS A 207 -42.67 -22.57 16.89
N ASP A 208 -43.09 -21.80 17.89
CA ASP A 208 -44.45 -21.33 18.06
C ASP A 208 -44.70 -19.96 17.39
N LEU A 209 -43.74 -19.45 16.61
CA LEU A 209 -43.83 -18.17 15.91
C LEU A 209 -44.22 -18.39 14.43
N ASP A 210 -45.38 -17.85 14.03
CA ASP A 210 -45.92 -17.97 12.66
C ASP A 210 -45.07 -17.26 11.58
N ASN A 211 -44.18 -16.36 12.00
CA ASN A 211 -43.34 -15.47 11.19
C ASN A 211 -41.87 -15.92 11.10
N ALA A 212 -41.53 -17.12 11.60
CA ALA A 212 -40.17 -17.66 11.57
C ALA A 212 -39.94 -18.59 10.36
N TYR A 213 -38.90 -18.32 9.58
CA TYR A 213 -38.35 -19.21 8.55
C TYR A 213 -37.21 -20.03 9.13
N TYR A 214 -37.20 -21.33 8.86
CA TYR A 214 -36.13 -22.25 9.26
C TYR A 214 -35.26 -22.54 8.04
N SER A 215 -34.01 -22.09 8.08
CA SER A 215 -33.03 -22.37 7.02
C SER A 215 -32.31 -23.69 7.28
N ASP A 216 -32.07 -24.44 6.21
CA ASP A 216 -31.25 -25.66 6.25
C ASP A 216 -29.73 -25.33 6.28
N ALA A 217 -29.36 -24.08 6.00
CA ALA A 217 -27.98 -23.58 6.00
C ALA A 217 -27.64 -22.77 7.27
N PRO A 218 -26.36 -22.76 7.69
CA PRO A 218 -25.89 -21.96 8.82
C PRO A 218 -25.56 -20.51 8.38
N GLY A 219 -25.40 -19.62 9.35
CA GLY A 219 -24.79 -18.30 9.17
C GLY A 219 -25.33 -17.45 8.01
N THR A 220 -24.40 -16.85 7.25
CA THR A 220 -24.68 -15.98 6.10
C THR A 220 -25.40 -16.69 4.96
N ASP A 221 -25.06 -17.95 4.68
CA ASP A 221 -25.73 -18.78 3.68
C ASP A 221 -27.21 -18.96 4.01
N GLY A 222 -27.54 -19.20 5.28
CA GLY A 222 -28.93 -19.36 5.72
C GLY A 222 -29.72 -18.05 5.70
N ILE A 223 -29.06 -16.92 6.00
CA ILE A 223 -29.67 -15.59 5.83
C ILE A 223 -29.97 -15.35 4.34
N PHE A 224 -29.03 -15.66 3.44
CA PHE A 224 -29.22 -15.47 2.01
C PHE A 224 -30.34 -16.34 1.44
N GLU A 225 -30.41 -17.61 1.86
CA GLU A 225 -31.52 -18.51 1.56
C GLU A 225 -32.87 -17.91 1.98
N ALA A 226 -32.95 -17.33 3.18
CA ALA A 226 -34.17 -16.70 3.67
C ALA A 226 -34.55 -15.45 2.87
N LEU A 227 -33.58 -14.65 2.41
CA LEU A 227 -33.85 -13.50 1.53
C LEU A 227 -34.50 -13.94 0.21
N HIS A 228 -34.08 -15.07 -0.35
CA HIS A 228 -34.76 -15.68 -1.50
C HIS A 228 -36.19 -16.14 -1.16
N HIS A 229 -36.37 -16.80 0.00
CA HIS A 229 -37.68 -17.25 0.45
C HIS A 229 -38.68 -16.08 0.59
N PHE A 230 -38.25 -14.97 1.19
CA PHE A 230 -39.07 -13.78 1.37
C PHE A 230 -39.22 -12.92 0.11
N GLY A 231 -38.67 -13.35 -1.04
CA GLY A 231 -38.77 -12.64 -2.31
C GLY A 231 -38.00 -11.32 -2.37
N VAL A 232 -36.96 -11.17 -1.54
CA VAL A 232 -36.06 -10.00 -1.56
C VAL A 232 -35.09 -10.07 -2.74
N THR A 233 -34.74 -11.27 -3.18
CA THR A 233 -33.90 -11.54 -4.35
C THR A 233 -34.47 -12.69 -5.18
N GLU A 234 -34.35 -12.64 -6.50
CA GLU A 234 -34.84 -13.69 -7.40
C GLU A 234 -34.05 -15.00 -7.20
N LYS A 235 -34.70 -16.15 -7.40
CA LYS A 235 -33.98 -17.42 -7.57
C LYS A 235 -33.21 -17.38 -8.88
N THR A 236 -31.98 -16.90 -8.86
CA THR A 236 -31.01 -17.24 -9.91
C THR A 236 -30.79 -18.76 -9.88
N GLN A 237 -30.56 -19.35 -11.05
CA GLN A 237 -30.27 -20.78 -11.17
C GLN A 237 -29.14 -21.17 -10.21
N LYS A 238 -29.48 -22.02 -9.24
CA LYS A 238 -28.57 -22.77 -8.37
C LYS A 238 -27.14 -22.96 -8.92
N ASP A 239 -26.21 -22.51 -8.09
CA ASP A 239 -25.07 -23.28 -7.59
C ASP A 239 -23.98 -23.64 -8.60
N LYS A 240 -23.46 -22.63 -9.29
CA LYS A 240 -22.05 -22.65 -9.68
C LYS A 240 -21.43 -21.40 -9.09
N GLN A 241 -20.50 -21.56 -8.13
CA GLN A 241 -19.43 -20.57 -7.94
C GLN A 241 -19.04 -20.07 -9.33
N PRO A 242 -18.97 -18.74 -9.57
CA PRO A 242 -18.62 -18.22 -10.89
C PRO A 242 -17.39 -18.98 -11.35
N LYS A 243 -17.55 -19.80 -12.39
CA LYS A 243 -16.52 -20.75 -12.79
C LYS A 243 -15.32 -19.88 -13.16
N ILE A 244 -14.29 -19.90 -12.31
CA ILE A 244 -13.13 -19.02 -12.48
C ILE A 244 -12.63 -19.21 -13.90
N GLN A 245 -12.71 -18.15 -14.70
CA GLN A 245 -12.23 -18.18 -16.06
C GLN A 245 -10.73 -17.97 -16.00
N TYR A 246 -9.98 -19.06 -16.14
CA TYR A 246 -8.52 -18.99 -16.16
C TYR A 246 -8.03 -18.44 -17.49
N GLY A 247 -7.05 -17.54 -17.41
CA GLY A 247 -6.20 -17.17 -18.53
C GLY A 247 -5.12 -18.22 -18.79
N ASN A 248 -4.09 -17.84 -19.55
CA ASN A 248 -3.05 -18.76 -20.00
C ASN A 248 -1.64 -18.39 -19.50
N SER A 249 -1.52 -17.36 -18.66
CA SER A 249 -0.22 -16.83 -18.23
C SER A 249 0.15 -17.32 -16.84
N ASP A 250 1.31 -17.96 -16.71
CA ASP A 250 1.85 -18.44 -15.44
C ASP A 250 2.44 -17.28 -14.61
N LEU A 251 2.89 -16.22 -15.28
CA LEU A 251 3.31 -14.95 -14.68
C LEU A 251 2.56 -13.79 -15.31
N VAL A 252 1.86 -13.01 -14.49
CA VAL A 252 1.18 -11.78 -14.90
C VAL A 252 1.90 -10.60 -14.27
N MET A 253 2.56 -9.79 -15.10
CA MET A 253 3.18 -8.54 -14.69
C MET A 253 2.14 -7.42 -14.71
N VAL A 254 1.91 -6.77 -13.58
CA VAL A 254 0.91 -5.71 -13.48
C VAL A 254 1.61 -4.40 -13.15
N TYR A 255 1.68 -3.51 -14.14
CA TYR A 255 2.37 -2.24 -14.00
C TYR A 255 1.63 -1.14 -14.77
N HIS A 256 1.57 0.07 -14.20
CA HIS A 256 0.84 1.18 -14.82
C HIS A 256 1.47 1.67 -16.14
N ARG A 257 2.59 1.12 -16.61
CA ARG A 257 3.22 1.52 -17.88
C ARG A 257 3.40 0.33 -18.79
N LEU A 258 3.20 0.59 -20.08
CA LEU A 258 3.52 -0.35 -21.14
C LEU A 258 5.03 -0.63 -21.19
N PRO A 259 5.43 -1.83 -21.62
CA PRO A 259 6.84 -2.20 -21.79
C PRO A 259 7.48 -1.53 -23.03
N TYR A 260 6.72 -0.73 -23.78
CA TYR A 260 7.15 0.07 -24.93
C TYR A 260 6.48 1.46 -24.89
N LYS A 261 6.88 2.35 -25.80
CA LYS A 261 6.24 3.66 -26.03
C LYS A 261 5.29 3.57 -27.22
N GLU A 262 4.13 4.20 -27.09
CA GLU A 262 3.20 4.42 -28.20
C GLU A 262 3.38 5.85 -28.72
N VAL A 263 3.72 5.99 -30.00
CA VAL A 263 3.94 7.28 -30.66
C VAL A 263 3.02 7.37 -31.88
N LYS A 264 2.40 8.52 -32.12
CA LYS A 264 1.63 8.74 -33.35
C LYS A 264 2.58 9.20 -34.47
N GLU A 265 2.77 8.36 -35.48
CA GLU A 265 3.51 8.67 -36.71
C GLU A 265 2.55 8.52 -37.90
N ASP A 266 2.44 9.55 -38.74
CA ASP A 266 1.54 9.58 -39.91
C ASP A 266 0.08 9.17 -39.61
N GLY A 267 -0.41 9.53 -38.42
CA GLY A 267 -1.77 9.20 -37.96
C GLY A 267 -1.96 7.76 -37.46
N LYS A 268 -0.90 6.93 -37.45
CA LYS A 268 -0.91 5.58 -36.90
C LYS A 268 -0.11 5.50 -35.60
N THR A 269 -0.54 4.64 -34.68
CA THR A 269 0.21 4.36 -33.46
C THR A 269 1.33 3.38 -33.77
N VAL A 270 2.58 3.81 -33.61
CA VAL A 270 3.80 3.01 -33.73
C VAL A 270 4.35 2.71 -32.35
N ARG A 271 4.80 1.48 -32.15
CA ARG A 271 5.39 0.99 -30.89
C ARG A 271 6.91 1.11 -30.96
N GLN A 272 7.52 1.83 -30.03
CA GLN A 272 8.97 2.05 -29.97
C GLN A 272 9.53 1.55 -28.64
N LYS A 273 10.79 1.08 -28.64
CA LYS A 273 11.47 0.71 -27.39
C LYS A 273 11.65 1.93 -26.49
N HIS A 274 11.64 1.72 -25.17
CA HIS A 274 11.97 2.80 -24.24
C HIS A 274 13.41 3.27 -24.45
N SER A 275 13.62 4.59 -24.33
CA SER A 275 14.90 5.24 -24.63
C SER A 275 16.00 4.98 -23.61
N SER A 276 15.67 4.41 -22.43
CA SER A 276 16.63 4.02 -21.40
C SER A 276 16.51 2.52 -21.10
N PRO A 277 17.59 1.74 -21.31
CA PRO A 277 17.61 0.30 -21.01
C PRO A 277 17.86 -0.05 -19.55
N ASN A 278 18.19 0.94 -18.71
CA ASN A 278 18.41 0.77 -17.27
C ASN A 278 17.18 1.05 -16.40
N GLY A 279 16.01 1.17 -17.03
CA GLY A 279 14.76 1.20 -16.31
C GLY A 279 14.36 -0.17 -15.77
N ILE A 280 13.44 -0.17 -14.82
CA ILE A 280 12.78 -1.39 -14.37
C ILE A 280 12.11 -2.16 -15.51
N LEU A 281 11.55 -1.46 -16.50
CA LEU A 281 10.79 -2.04 -17.60
C LEU A 281 11.58 -3.10 -18.41
N PRO A 282 12.79 -2.80 -18.94
CA PRO A 282 13.67 -3.80 -19.57
C PRO A 282 13.96 -5.03 -18.71
N THR A 283 14.07 -4.87 -17.40
CA THR A 283 14.34 -5.99 -16.47
C THR A 283 13.13 -6.88 -16.31
N LEU A 284 11.96 -6.29 -16.06
CA LEU A 284 10.71 -7.01 -15.95
C LEU A 284 10.40 -7.77 -17.25
N LEU A 285 10.71 -7.18 -18.40
CA LEU A 285 10.65 -7.86 -19.69
C LEU A 285 11.59 -9.07 -19.77
N GLY A 286 12.76 -8.98 -19.15
CA GLY A 286 13.77 -10.05 -19.12
C GLY A 286 13.24 -11.39 -18.59
N PHE A 287 12.27 -11.38 -17.66
CA PHE A 287 11.64 -12.59 -17.12
C PHE A 287 10.91 -13.42 -18.19
N PHE A 288 10.47 -12.79 -19.27
CA PHE A 288 9.76 -13.47 -20.35
C PHE A 288 10.68 -14.01 -21.46
N SER A 289 12.00 -13.83 -21.33
CA SER A 289 12.98 -14.23 -22.37
C SER A 289 13.13 -15.75 -22.52
N ASN A 290 12.80 -16.54 -21.49
CA ASN A 290 12.96 -18.01 -21.49
C ASN A 290 11.67 -18.75 -21.89
N ALA A 291 10.89 -18.18 -22.82
CA ALA A 291 9.59 -18.71 -23.24
C ALA A 291 8.58 -18.91 -22.10
N GLN A 292 8.73 -18.18 -20.99
CA GLN A 292 7.75 -18.15 -19.91
C GLN A 292 6.42 -17.60 -20.43
N LYS A 293 5.32 -18.31 -20.20
CA LYS A 293 3.98 -17.83 -20.56
C LYS A 293 3.61 -16.64 -19.71
N GLY A 294 3.46 -15.50 -20.35
CA GLY A 294 3.42 -14.22 -19.68
C GLY A 294 2.35 -13.28 -20.21
N SER A 295 1.77 -12.52 -19.29
CA SER A 295 0.97 -11.35 -19.65
C SER A 295 1.50 -10.12 -18.93
N TRP A 296 1.41 -8.97 -19.60
CA TRP A 296 1.71 -7.66 -19.05
C TRP A 296 0.47 -6.78 -19.10
N VAL A 297 -0.08 -6.46 -17.93
CA VAL A 297 -1.26 -5.62 -17.80
C VAL A 297 -0.84 -4.17 -17.56
N ALA A 298 -1.22 -3.28 -18.47
CA ALA A 298 -0.89 -1.85 -18.40
C ALA A 298 -1.94 -0.99 -19.13
N TRP A 299 -2.03 0.29 -18.81
CA TRP A 299 -2.96 1.20 -19.50
C TRP A 299 -2.38 1.80 -20.79
N SER A 300 -3.28 2.10 -21.74
CA SER A 300 -3.04 2.84 -22.98
C SER A 300 -4.05 3.99 -23.09
N LEU A 301 -3.59 5.15 -23.57
CA LEU A 301 -4.48 6.28 -23.80
C LEU A 301 -5.47 5.97 -24.92
N SER A 302 -6.75 6.27 -24.68
CA SER A 302 -7.87 6.06 -25.60
C SER A 302 -8.87 7.22 -25.49
N ASP A 303 -9.72 7.41 -26.51
CA ASP A 303 -10.74 8.47 -26.49
C ASP A 303 -11.91 8.12 -25.54
N THR A 304 -12.23 6.83 -25.42
CA THR A 304 -13.23 6.28 -24.49
C THR A 304 -12.69 5.02 -23.81
N ARG A 305 -13.37 4.55 -22.76
CA ARG A 305 -13.05 3.27 -22.10
C ARG A 305 -13.53 2.03 -22.87
N THR A 306 -14.43 2.20 -23.83
CA THR A 306 -14.94 1.12 -24.69
C THR A 306 -14.81 1.48 -26.17
N PRO A 307 -13.58 1.68 -26.67
CA PRO A 307 -13.33 2.00 -28.07
C PRO A 307 -13.68 0.81 -29.01
N GLU A 308 -14.34 1.09 -30.13
CA GLU A 308 -14.85 0.05 -31.06
C GLU A 308 -13.76 -0.78 -31.77
N ASN A 309 -12.51 -0.31 -31.82
CA ASN A 309 -11.40 -0.97 -32.56
C ASN A 309 -10.09 -1.00 -31.76
N PHE A 310 -10.16 -1.20 -30.44
CA PHE A 310 -8.96 -1.25 -29.62
C PHE A 310 -8.38 -2.65 -29.57
N GLU A 311 -7.14 -2.77 -30.01
CA GLU A 311 -6.33 -3.98 -29.81
C GLU A 311 -6.01 -4.11 -28.32
N GLU A 312 -6.80 -4.90 -27.60
CA GLU A 312 -6.60 -5.19 -26.19
C GLU A 312 -5.31 -5.98 -25.95
N HIS A 313 -5.09 -7.04 -26.73
CA HIS A 313 -3.91 -7.89 -26.64
C HIS A 313 -2.93 -7.62 -27.77
N VAL A 314 -1.68 -7.38 -27.42
CA VAL A 314 -0.62 -7.12 -28.40
C VAL A 314 0.68 -7.84 -28.06
N GLU A 315 1.40 -8.29 -29.07
CA GLU A 315 2.72 -8.92 -28.91
C GLU A 315 3.83 -7.85 -28.77
N VAL A 316 4.88 -8.19 -28.04
CA VAL A 316 6.07 -7.34 -27.84
C VAL A 316 7.31 -8.13 -28.18
N ASP A 317 8.07 -7.67 -29.18
CA ASP A 317 9.37 -8.22 -29.57
C ASP A 317 9.34 -9.77 -29.61
N LYS A 318 8.45 -10.34 -30.46
CA LYS A 318 8.12 -11.77 -30.49
C LYS A 318 9.34 -12.68 -30.64
N GLU A 319 10.38 -12.20 -31.30
CA GLU A 319 11.65 -12.92 -31.44
C GLU A 319 12.37 -13.10 -30.10
N LYS A 320 12.18 -12.18 -29.16
CA LYS A 320 12.82 -12.18 -27.84
C LYS A 320 11.89 -12.68 -26.73
N TYR A 321 10.59 -12.41 -26.82
CA TYR A 321 9.59 -12.75 -25.80
C TYR A 321 8.44 -13.53 -26.44
N GLU A 322 8.72 -14.76 -26.88
CA GLU A 322 7.83 -15.59 -27.70
C GLU A 322 6.41 -15.75 -27.11
N ASN A 323 6.31 -15.94 -25.80
CA ASN A 323 5.06 -16.23 -25.08
C ASN A 323 4.56 -15.05 -24.23
N LEU A 324 5.01 -13.82 -24.52
CA LEU A 324 4.56 -12.61 -23.83
C LEU A 324 3.48 -11.88 -24.64
N GLN A 325 2.36 -11.59 -23.99
CA GLN A 325 1.35 -10.67 -24.49
C GLN A 325 1.19 -9.47 -23.56
N VAL A 326 0.84 -8.31 -24.12
CA VAL A 326 0.46 -7.13 -23.34
C VAL A 326 -1.05 -6.98 -23.42
N CYS A 327 -1.70 -7.03 -22.26
CA CYS A 327 -3.11 -6.69 -22.08
C CYS A 327 -3.21 -5.19 -21.78
N ARG A 328 -3.77 -4.44 -22.72
CA ARG A 328 -3.88 -2.98 -22.68
C ARG A 328 -5.21 -2.58 -22.08
N ILE A 329 -5.19 -1.62 -21.16
CA ILE A 329 -6.39 -1.04 -20.54
C ILE A 329 -6.67 0.32 -21.18
N PRO A 330 -7.77 0.50 -21.93
CA PRO A 330 -8.09 1.80 -22.53
C PRO A 330 -8.52 2.78 -21.45
N LEU A 331 -7.71 3.81 -21.21
CA LEU A 331 -8.02 4.90 -20.28
C LEU A 331 -8.16 6.22 -21.04
N THR A 332 -9.16 7.02 -20.65
CA THR A 332 -9.34 8.37 -21.21
C THR A 332 -8.27 9.33 -20.69
N GLN A 333 -8.12 10.47 -21.36
CA GLN A 333 -7.22 11.53 -20.86
C GLN A 333 -7.60 12.00 -19.45
N GLU A 334 -8.90 12.02 -19.13
CA GLU A 334 -9.38 12.39 -17.80
C GLU A 334 -9.07 11.31 -16.77
N ASP A 335 -9.20 10.02 -17.13
CA ASP A 335 -8.79 8.91 -16.27
C ASP A 335 -7.32 9.03 -15.89
N VAL A 336 -6.44 9.20 -16.90
CA VAL A 336 -4.99 9.34 -16.70
C VAL A 336 -4.68 10.57 -15.84
N ARG A 337 -5.36 11.68 -16.08
CA ARG A 337 -5.19 12.92 -15.30
C ARG A 337 -5.52 12.68 -13.83
N ILE A 338 -6.68 12.12 -13.51
CA ILE A 338 -7.11 11.91 -12.12
C ILE A 338 -6.27 10.82 -11.46
N PHE A 339 -6.20 9.63 -12.05
CA PHE A 339 -5.53 8.45 -11.47
C PHE A 339 -4.02 8.67 -11.28
N TYR A 340 -3.33 9.17 -12.31
CA TYR A 340 -1.88 9.21 -12.34
C TYR A 340 -1.30 10.61 -12.11
N GLU A 341 -1.74 11.61 -12.90
CA GLU A 341 -1.12 12.94 -12.87
C GLU A 341 -1.43 13.72 -11.58
N VAL A 342 -2.66 13.59 -11.06
CA VAL A 342 -3.12 14.29 -9.86
C VAL A 342 -3.03 13.37 -8.65
N PHE A 343 -3.87 12.34 -8.54
CA PHE A 343 -4.00 11.61 -7.27
C PHE A 343 -2.71 10.88 -6.87
N SER A 344 -2.12 10.12 -7.79
CA SER A 344 -0.87 9.41 -7.50
C SER A 344 0.32 10.36 -7.26
N LYS A 345 0.44 11.48 -7.99
CA LYS A 345 1.63 12.34 -7.93
C LYS A 345 1.52 13.53 -6.97
N GLU A 346 0.32 14.04 -6.73
CA GLU A 346 0.06 15.15 -5.81
C GLU A 346 -0.36 14.66 -4.42
N SER A 347 -0.95 13.46 -4.29
CA SER A 347 -1.32 12.90 -2.99
C SER A 347 -0.24 11.94 -2.47
N PHE A 348 -0.04 10.80 -3.15
CA PHE A 348 0.81 9.73 -2.61
C PHE A 348 2.30 10.00 -2.76
N TRP A 349 2.77 10.42 -3.94
CA TRP A 349 4.20 10.63 -4.18
C TRP A 349 4.85 11.56 -3.16
N LEU A 350 4.21 12.69 -2.87
CA LEU A 350 4.73 13.67 -1.92
C LEU A 350 4.79 13.11 -0.50
N LEU A 351 3.71 12.48 -0.03
CA LEU A 351 3.66 11.89 1.30
C LEU A 351 4.64 10.73 1.47
N LEU A 352 4.77 9.85 0.48
CA LEU A 352 5.75 8.76 0.48
C LEU A 352 7.20 9.27 0.63
N HIS A 353 7.48 10.46 0.12
CA HIS A 353 8.77 11.14 0.28
C HIS A 353 8.79 12.13 1.46
N SER A 354 7.83 12.03 2.38
CA SER A 354 7.73 12.87 3.60
C SER A 354 7.49 14.37 3.38
N PHE A 355 6.95 14.77 2.22
CA PHE A 355 6.48 16.14 1.93
C PHE A 355 4.98 16.27 2.20
N HIS A 356 4.56 15.90 3.41
CA HIS A 356 3.16 15.83 3.83
C HIS A 356 2.39 17.15 3.68
N GLU A 357 3.08 18.28 3.79
CA GLU A 357 2.52 19.64 3.74
C GLU A 357 2.09 20.05 2.34
N LYS A 358 2.54 19.29 1.32
CA LYS A 358 2.18 19.48 -0.08
C LYS A 358 1.12 18.47 -0.54
N ALA A 359 0.81 17.45 0.26
CA ALA A 359 -0.11 16.39 -0.13
C ALA A 359 -1.57 16.88 -0.07
N ILE A 360 -2.33 16.62 -1.13
CA ILE A 360 -3.75 16.99 -1.21
C ILE A 360 -4.59 15.72 -1.32
N PHE A 361 -5.57 15.53 -0.43
CA PHE A 361 -6.48 14.40 -0.46
C PHE A 361 -7.87 14.80 -0.98
N ASN A 362 -8.37 14.08 -1.98
CA ASN A 362 -9.69 14.29 -2.56
C ASN A 362 -10.44 12.96 -2.66
N HIS A 363 -11.58 12.85 -1.97
CA HIS A 363 -12.39 11.63 -1.93
C HIS A 363 -12.92 11.18 -3.30
N LYS A 364 -13.32 12.10 -4.17
CA LYS A 364 -13.76 11.74 -5.53
C LYS A 364 -12.62 11.18 -6.38
N HIS A 365 -11.40 11.69 -6.18
CA HIS A 365 -10.22 11.13 -6.85
C HIS A 365 -9.86 9.76 -6.29
N TRP A 366 -10.11 9.51 -5.01
CA TRP A 366 -9.96 8.17 -4.41
C TRP A 366 -10.96 7.16 -4.99
N ASP A 367 -12.24 7.52 -5.09
CA ASP A 367 -13.26 6.63 -5.69
C ASP A 367 -12.87 6.25 -7.13
N HIS A 368 -12.35 7.22 -7.87
CA HIS A 368 -11.83 6.98 -9.21
C HIS A 368 -10.55 6.12 -9.21
N PHE A 369 -9.65 6.32 -8.24
CA PHE A 369 -8.46 5.48 -8.08
C PHE A 369 -8.84 4.02 -7.79
N LEU A 370 -9.85 3.79 -6.95
CA LEU A 370 -10.42 2.46 -6.70
C LEU A 370 -10.99 1.85 -7.97
N GLU A 371 -11.76 2.61 -8.75
CA GLU A 371 -12.32 2.17 -10.02
C GLU A 371 -11.22 1.69 -10.99
N ILE A 372 -10.17 2.49 -11.18
CA ILE A 372 -9.06 2.12 -12.07
C ILE A 372 -8.32 0.89 -11.53
N ASN A 373 -8.04 0.81 -10.22
CA ASN A 373 -7.39 -0.37 -9.62
C ASN A 373 -8.25 -1.64 -9.77
N ARG A 374 -9.58 -1.53 -9.69
CA ARG A 374 -10.51 -2.64 -9.93
C ARG A 374 -10.39 -3.15 -11.37
N ILE A 375 -10.34 -2.25 -12.35
CA ILE A 375 -10.14 -2.63 -13.77
C ILE A 375 -8.79 -3.34 -13.96
N PHE A 376 -7.71 -2.85 -13.33
CA PHE A 376 -6.41 -3.53 -13.35
C PHE A 376 -6.49 -4.93 -12.76
N ALA A 377 -7.18 -5.10 -11.63
CA ALA A 377 -7.36 -6.40 -10.99
C ALA A 377 -8.21 -7.36 -11.84
N GLU A 378 -9.30 -6.87 -12.46
CA GLU A 378 -10.15 -7.67 -13.37
C GLU A 378 -9.35 -8.18 -14.56
N LYS A 379 -8.50 -7.33 -15.16
CA LYS A 379 -7.62 -7.72 -16.26
C LYS A 379 -6.54 -8.69 -15.80
N ALA A 380 -5.89 -8.46 -14.67
CA ALA A 380 -4.95 -9.42 -14.10
C ALA A 380 -5.60 -10.79 -13.84
N ALA A 381 -6.84 -10.80 -13.34
CA ALA A 381 -7.60 -12.03 -13.09
C ALA A 381 -7.93 -12.80 -14.38
N GLN A 382 -8.28 -12.10 -15.47
CA GLN A 382 -8.56 -12.68 -16.79
C GLN A 382 -7.31 -13.28 -17.44
N GLU A 383 -6.14 -12.66 -17.23
CA GLU A 383 -4.88 -13.08 -17.84
C GLU A 383 -4.21 -14.27 -17.13
N ALA A 384 -4.38 -14.35 -15.80
CA ALA A 384 -3.71 -15.32 -14.95
C ALA A 384 -4.23 -16.75 -15.18
N ALA A 385 -3.32 -17.71 -15.39
CA ALA A 385 -3.61 -19.13 -15.31
C ALA A 385 -3.94 -19.56 -13.87
N GLU A 386 -4.43 -20.78 -13.68
CA GLU A 386 -4.66 -21.37 -12.35
C GLU A 386 -3.34 -21.41 -11.55
N ASN A 387 -3.36 -20.94 -10.30
CA ASN A 387 -2.19 -20.83 -9.41
C ASN A 387 -1.04 -19.96 -9.97
N ALA A 388 -1.30 -19.08 -10.93
CA ALA A 388 -0.29 -18.19 -11.50
C ALA A 388 0.30 -17.23 -10.44
N THR A 389 1.48 -16.70 -10.73
CA THR A 389 2.04 -15.58 -9.97
C THR A 389 1.64 -14.26 -10.60
N VAL A 390 0.98 -13.39 -9.86
CA VAL A 390 0.67 -12.02 -10.27
C VAL A 390 1.61 -11.07 -9.54
N TRP A 391 2.50 -10.43 -10.30
CA TRP A 391 3.52 -9.52 -9.78
C TRP A 391 3.13 -8.07 -10.06
N ILE A 392 2.71 -7.37 -9.00
CA ILE A 392 2.18 -6.01 -9.03
C ILE A 392 3.29 -5.03 -8.62
N HIS A 393 3.36 -3.91 -9.34
CA HIS A 393 4.42 -2.92 -9.15
C HIS A 393 3.91 -1.52 -8.82
N ASP A 394 4.44 -1.00 -7.72
CA ASP A 394 4.38 0.38 -7.26
C ASP A 394 3.03 0.89 -6.73
N TYR A 395 3.11 2.00 -6.01
CA TYR A 395 2.02 2.60 -5.23
C TYR A 395 0.79 3.02 -6.04
N ASN A 396 0.92 3.16 -7.37
CA ASN A 396 -0.22 3.43 -8.25
C ASN A 396 -1.27 2.31 -8.22
N LEU A 397 -0.88 1.11 -7.79
CA LEU A 397 -1.68 -0.11 -7.87
C LEU A 397 -1.89 -0.75 -6.49
N TRP A 398 -1.86 0.06 -5.43
CA TRP A 398 -2.03 -0.41 -4.05
C TRP A 398 -3.32 -1.17 -3.78
N MET A 399 -4.39 -0.94 -4.56
CA MET A 399 -5.69 -1.56 -4.35
C MET A 399 -5.92 -2.79 -5.24
N VAL A 400 -5.02 -3.06 -6.20
CA VAL A 400 -5.09 -4.25 -7.05
C VAL A 400 -5.05 -5.56 -6.24
N PRO A 401 -4.15 -5.75 -5.25
CA PRO A 401 -4.11 -6.98 -4.46
C PRO A 401 -5.45 -7.31 -3.78
N GLY A 402 -6.08 -6.32 -3.15
CA GLY A 402 -7.36 -6.45 -2.48
C GLY A 402 -8.46 -6.95 -3.41
N PHE A 403 -8.65 -6.28 -4.55
CA PHE A 403 -9.63 -6.69 -5.56
C PHE A 403 -9.30 -8.03 -6.21
N LEU A 404 -8.04 -8.26 -6.55
CA LEU A 404 -7.59 -9.48 -7.22
C LEU A 404 -7.82 -10.72 -6.35
N ARG A 405 -7.51 -10.63 -5.05
CA ARG A 405 -7.68 -11.75 -4.12
C ARG A 405 -9.13 -12.23 -4.06
N GLN A 406 -10.11 -11.33 -4.12
CA GLN A 406 -11.54 -11.69 -4.11
C GLN A 406 -11.93 -12.50 -5.36
N MET A 407 -11.39 -12.12 -6.52
CA MET A 407 -11.68 -12.79 -7.80
C MET A 407 -10.88 -14.08 -8.00
N ARG A 408 -9.65 -14.11 -7.49
CA ARG A 408 -8.64 -15.13 -7.74
C ARG A 408 -7.93 -15.54 -6.44
N PRO A 409 -8.62 -16.25 -5.54
CA PRO A 409 -8.01 -16.70 -4.29
C PRO A 409 -6.87 -17.70 -4.52
N ASP A 410 -6.81 -18.34 -5.69
CA ASP A 410 -5.79 -19.34 -6.07
C ASP A 410 -4.44 -18.74 -6.47
N VAL A 411 -4.39 -17.48 -6.92
CA VAL A 411 -3.14 -16.91 -7.45
C VAL A 411 -2.20 -16.49 -6.33
N LYS A 412 -0.90 -16.56 -6.62
CA LYS A 412 0.12 -16.00 -5.74
C LYS A 412 0.31 -14.51 -6.06
N ILE A 413 0.01 -13.63 -5.12
CA ILE A 413 0.10 -12.18 -5.29
C ILE A 413 1.41 -11.68 -4.69
N ALA A 414 2.29 -11.17 -5.54
CA ALA A 414 3.52 -10.51 -5.14
C ALA A 414 3.42 -9.01 -5.42
N PHE A 415 3.79 -8.17 -4.46
CA PHE A 415 3.82 -6.72 -4.63
C PHE A 415 5.24 -6.19 -4.43
N TYR A 416 5.67 -5.26 -5.28
CA TYR A 416 6.95 -4.59 -5.10
C TYR A 416 6.80 -3.06 -5.07
N HIS A 417 7.27 -2.43 -3.99
CA HIS A 417 7.21 -0.98 -3.76
C HIS A 417 8.52 -0.27 -4.16
N HIS A 418 8.47 0.60 -5.18
CA HIS A 418 9.68 1.26 -5.75
C HIS A 418 10.03 2.60 -5.12
N THR A 419 9.09 3.21 -4.43
CA THR A 419 9.29 4.47 -3.71
C THR A 419 9.67 4.19 -2.26
N PRO A 420 10.17 5.20 -1.51
CA PRO A 420 10.30 5.06 -0.07
C PRO A 420 8.97 4.64 0.54
N PHE A 421 9.02 3.77 1.55
CA PHE A 421 7.85 3.53 2.40
C PHE A 421 8.05 4.33 3.69
N PRO A 422 7.23 5.38 3.94
CA PRO A 422 7.46 6.32 5.03
C PRO A 422 7.14 5.71 6.40
N SER A 423 7.59 6.35 7.48
CA SER A 423 7.26 5.91 8.84
C SER A 423 5.75 5.97 9.10
N ALA A 424 5.30 5.27 10.15
CA ALA A 424 3.88 5.17 10.48
C ALA A 424 3.21 6.53 10.72
N ASP A 425 3.90 7.46 11.39
CA ASP A 425 3.36 8.79 11.67
C ASP A 425 3.08 9.61 10.40
N ILE A 426 3.83 9.36 9.32
CA ILE A 426 3.62 10.02 8.02
C ILE A 426 2.58 9.26 7.19
N PHE A 427 2.70 7.92 7.09
CA PHE A 427 1.75 7.11 6.33
C PHE A 427 0.32 7.25 6.85
N ASN A 428 0.15 7.30 8.18
CA ASN A 428 -1.16 7.34 8.80
C ASN A 428 -1.90 8.68 8.61
N MET A 429 -1.27 9.67 7.97
CA MET A 429 -1.95 10.88 7.51
C MET A 429 -2.85 10.61 6.30
N ILE A 430 -2.67 9.50 5.58
CA ILE A 430 -3.55 9.11 4.48
C ILE A 430 -4.94 8.76 5.04
N PRO A 431 -6.03 9.36 4.51
CA PRO A 431 -7.39 9.06 4.98
C PRO A 431 -7.74 7.58 4.83
N TRP A 432 -7.39 6.98 3.69
CA TRP A 432 -7.68 5.58 3.29
C TRP A 432 -6.57 4.60 3.66
N ARG A 433 -5.74 4.93 4.65
CA ARG A 433 -4.59 4.10 5.07
C ARG A 433 -4.98 2.66 5.38
N ARG A 434 -6.15 2.44 5.98
CA ARG A 434 -6.63 1.10 6.37
C ARG A 434 -6.99 0.29 5.13
N ASP A 435 -7.72 0.88 4.19
CA ASP A 435 -8.07 0.24 2.91
C ASP A 435 -6.82 -0.20 2.14
N ILE A 436 -5.82 0.69 2.06
CA ILE A 436 -4.54 0.42 1.40
C ILE A 436 -3.80 -0.74 2.08
N ILE A 437 -3.72 -0.72 3.41
CA ILE A 437 -3.01 -1.74 4.16
C ILE A 437 -3.76 -3.08 4.12
N ASN A 438 -5.09 -3.08 4.20
CA ASN A 438 -5.90 -4.28 4.01
C ASN A 438 -5.60 -4.90 2.64
N SER A 439 -5.62 -4.10 1.57
CA SER A 439 -5.27 -4.56 0.23
C SER A 439 -3.86 -5.17 0.18
N LEU A 440 -2.84 -4.45 0.67
CA LEU A 440 -1.46 -4.97 0.70
C LEU A 440 -1.31 -6.23 1.56
N LEU A 441 -2.13 -6.40 2.60
CA LEU A 441 -2.18 -7.61 3.41
C LEU A 441 -2.76 -8.84 2.66
N GLN A 442 -3.39 -8.65 1.51
CA GLN A 442 -3.83 -9.75 0.64
C GLN A 442 -2.69 -10.33 -0.24
N CYS A 443 -1.50 -9.74 -0.19
CA CYS A 443 -0.31 -10.24 -0.87
C CYS A 443 0.31 -11.43 -0.13
N ASP A 444 0.80 -12.42 -0.88
CA ASP A 444 1.65 -13.49 -0.33
C ASP A 444 3.06 -13.00 -0.01
N TYR A 445 3.53 -11.99 -0.75
CA TYR A 445 4.86 -11.41 -0.58
C TYR A 445 4.91 -9.92 -0.94
N VAL A 446 5.51 -9.09 -0.08
CA VAL A 446 5.73 -7.65 -0.33
C VAL A 446 7.22 -7.30 -0.27
N GLY A 447 7.77 -6.77 -1.37
CA GLY A 447 9.17 -6.34 -1.46
C GLY A 447 9.37 -4.84 -1.42
N PHE A 448 10.49 -4.43 -0.84
CA PHE A 448 10.95 -3.06 -0.73
C PHE A 448 12.43 -2.95 -1.10
N HIS A 449 12.94 -1.73 -1.33
CA HIS A 449 14.37 -1.56 -1.66
C HIS A 449 15.33 -1.83 -0.49
N ILE A 450 14.98 -1.42 0.73
CA ILE A 450 15.88 -1.50 1.88
C ILE A 450 15.14 -2.03 3.12
N PRO A 451 15.86 -2.64 4.08
CA PRO A 451 15.29 -3.15 5.32
C PRO A 451 14.42 -2.14 6.09
N GLN A 452 14.84 -0.87 6.17
CA GLN A 452 14.09 0.18 6.87
C GLN A 452 12.66 0.36 6.33
N TYR A 453 12.44 0.19 5.02
CA TYR A 453 11.10 0.31 4.43
C TYR A 453 10.21 -0.88 4.77
N VAL A 454 10.79 -2.07 4.97
CA VAL A 454 10.07 -3.25 5.45
C VAL A 454 9.57 -3.02 6.88
N ASP A 455 10.42 -2.48 7.75
CA ASP A 455 10.04 -2.16 9.13
C ASP A 455 9.05 -1.01 9.20
N ASN A 456 9.17 0.00 8.33
CA ASN A 456 8.17 1.05 8.21
C ASN A 456 6.80 0.49 7.83
N PHE A 457 6.74 -0.41 6.84
CA PHE A 457 5.50 -1.12 6.49
C PHE A 457 4.94 -1.91 7.67
N THR A 458 5.79 -2.66 8.36
CA THR A 458 5.38 -3.41 9.55
C THR A 458 4.78 -2.52 10.65
N ASN A 459 5.39 -1.35 10.89
CA ASN A 459 4.90 -0.41 11.89
C ASN A 459 3.57 0.24 11.47
N VAL A 460 3.39 0.51 10.17
CA VAL A 460 2.10 0.94 9.63
C VAL A 460 1.03 -0.13 9.83
N VAL A 461 1.33 -1.39 9.52
CA VAL A 461 0.40 -2.52 9.75
C VAL A 461 0.00 -2.59 11.22
N ARG A 462 0.97 -2.55 12.15
CA ARG A 462 0.71 -2.55 13.60
C ARG A 462 -0.16 -1.41 14.09
N SER A 463 -0.03 -0.22 13.50
CA SER A 463 -0.84 0.94 13.87
C SER A 463 -2.28 0.86 13.36
N ASN A 464 -2.59 -0.02 12.42
CA ASN A 464 -3.92 -0.14 11.80
C ASN A 464 -4.60 -1.50 12.07
N TYR A 465 -3.85 -2.55 12.44
CA TYR A 465 -4.34 -3.91 12.68
C TYR A 465 -3.61 -4.59 13.86
N PRO A 466 -4.33 -5.38 14.68
CA PRO A 466 -3.70 -6.32 15.60
C PRO A 466 -2.73 -7.24 14.85
N THR A 467 -1.46 -7.23 15.25
CA THR A 467 -0.39 -7.86 14.46
C THR A 467 0.49 -8.72 15.34
N THR A 468 0.71 -9.97 14.90
CA THR A 468 1.72 -10.88 15.46
C THR A 468 2.91 -10.94 14.50
N VAL A 469 4.12 -10.72 15.02
CA VAL A 469 5.34 -10.93 14.22
C VAL A 469 5.79 -12.36 14.34
N ASN A 470 5.89 -13.04 13.20
CA ASN A 470 6.24 -14.45 13.14
C ASN A 470 7.77 -14.61 13.04
N GLU A 471 8.42 -13.75 12.26
CA GLU A 471 9.86 -13.89 11.96
C GLU A 471 10.55 -12.52 11.81
N LYS A 472 11.80 -12.46 12.26
CA LYS A 472 12.72 -11.34 12.06
C LYS A 472 14.03 -11.84 11.47
N THR A 473 14.52 -11.15 10.46
CA THR A 473 15.75 -11.50 9.72
C THR A 473 16.82 -10.44 9.93
N GLU A 474 18.08 -10.85 9.95
CA GLU A 474 19.22 -9.93 9.95
C GLU A 474 19.39 -9.31 8.56
N ALA A 475 19.71 -8.02 8.51
CA ALA A 475 20.05 -7.36 7.25
C ALA A 475 21.31 -8.00 6.65
N SER A 476 21.25 -8.36 5.36
CA SER A 476 22.40 -8.91 4.62
C SER A 476 23.63 -7.99 4.78
N PRO A 477 24.87 -8.53 4.90
CA PRO A 477 26.08 -7.72 5.08
C PRO A 477 26.35 -6.68 3.98
N ARG A 478 25.64 -6.75 2.85
CA ARG A 478 25.65 -5.73 1.80
C ARG A 478 24.99 -4.40 2.22
N PHE A 479 24.19 -4.41 3.29
CA PHE A 479 23.49 -3.23 3.79
C PHE A 479 24.28 -2.59 4.93
N LYS A 480 24.54 -1.28 4.84
CA LYS A 480 25.01 -0.46 5.95
C LYS A 480 23.95 -0.43 7.02
N THR A 481 24.35 -0.80 8.22
CA THR A 481 23.51 -0.75 9.41
C THR A 481 23.78 0.55 10.17
N TYR A 482 24.96 0.70 10.77
CA TYR A 482 25.37 1.89 11.51
C TYR A 482 26.08 2.93 10.62
N GLY A 483 25.89 4.22 10.91
CA GLY A 483 26.54 5.31 10.19
C GLY A 483 25.88 5.71 8.86
N CYS A 484 24.65 5.25 8.61
CA CYS A 484 23.79 5.70 7.52
C CYS A 484 22.40 6.03 8.08
N ALA A 485 21.81 7.17 7.73
CA ALA A 485 20.57 7.66 8.34
C ALA A 485 19.35 6.73 8.22
N ILE A 486 19.34 5.82 7.24
CA ILE A 486 18.25 4.87 6.97
C ILE A 486 18.73 3.40 6.98
N GLY A 487 19.87 3.14 7.62
CA GLY A 487 20.39 1.79 7.83
C GLY A 487 19.78 1.14 9.08
N VAL A 488 19.42 -0.14 8.97
CA VAL A 488 18.98 -0.97 10.10
C VAL A 488 19.63 -2.35 10.02
N ASP A 489 19.88 -2.96 11.17
CA ASP A 489 20.56 -4.26 11.29
C ASP A 489 19.63 -5.45 11.18
N ARG A 490 18.32 -5.26 11.40
CA ARG A 490 17.30 -6.31 11.34
C ARG A 490 15.99 -5.74 10.84
N TYR A 491 15.13 -6.60 10.31
CA TYR A 491 13.78 -6.24 9.91
C TYR A 491 12.82 -7.43 10.05
N VAL A 492 11.52 -7.18 10.04
CA VAL A 492 10.48 -8.24 10.07
C VAL A 492 10.34 -8.89 8.69
N SER A 493 10.44 -10.22 8.60
CA SER A 493 10.28 -10.97 7.33
C SER A 493 8.93 -11.66 7.19
N SER A 494 8.19 -11.81 8.29
CA SER A 494 6.82 -12.35 8.27
C SER A 494 6.00 -11.82 9.45
N LEU A 495 4.75 -11.48 9.17
CA LEU A 495 3.74 -11.12 10.17
C LEU A 495 2.39 -11.74 9.83
N THR A 496 1.53 -11.85 10.84
CA THR A 496 0.14 -12.30 10.73
C THR A 496 -0.78 -11.27 11.36
N THR A 497 -1.88 -10.96 10.67
CA THR A 497 -3.04 -10.26 11.21
C THR A 497 -4.24 -11.22 11.23
N ASP A 498 -5.39 -10.75 11.69
CA ASP A 498 -6.68 -11.42 11.54
C ASP A 498 -7.11 -11.62 10.08
N LEU A 499 -6.54 -10.83 9.16
CA LEU A 499 -6.84 -10.90 7.73
C LEU A 499 -5.98 -11.95 7.01
N ASN A 500 -4.66 -11.91 7.18
CA ASN A 500 -3.76 -12.77 6.43
C ASN A 500 -2.36 -12.87 7.05
N THR A 501 -1.57 -13.82 6.55
CA THR A 501 -0.13 -13.90 6.83
C THR A 501 0.65 -13.42 5.62
N VAL A 502 1.54 -12.44 5.83
CA VAL A 502 2.32 -11.82 4.75
C VAL A 502 3.79 -11.99 5.02
N ARG A 503 4.53 -12.40 3.97
CA ARG A 503 5.99 -12.40 3.95
C ARG A 503 6.52 -11.14 3.27
N MET A 504 7.72 -10.71 3.64
CA MET A 504 8.29 -9.46 3.13
C MET A 504 9.80 -9.46 3.17
N GLY A 505 10.41 -8.63 2.32
CA GLY A 505 11.87 -8.56 2.24
C GLY A 505 12.43 -7.35 1.50
N ALA A 506 13.75 -7.17 1.64
CA ALA A 506 14.50 -6.07 1.08
C ALA A 506 15.34 -6.50 -0.14
N HIS A 507 14.96 -5.97 -1.30
CA HIS A 507 15.37 -6.37 -2.64
C HIS A 507 15.74 -5.12 -3.47
N PRO A 508 16.87 -4.45 -3.22
CA PRO A 508 17.24 -3.24 -3.95
C PRO A 508 17.40 -3.53 -5.45
N VAL A 509 16.77 -2.69 -6.29
CA VAL A 509 16.84 -2.85 -7.75
C VAL A 509 18.28 -2.59 -8.23
N GLY A 510 18.80 -3.48 -9.08
CA GLY A 510 20.11 -3.32 -9.70
C GLY A 510 20.08 -2.46 -10.98
N ILE A 511 21.18 -2.49 -11.73
CA ILE A 511 21.28 -1.89 -13.08
C ILE A 511 21.80 -2.94 -14.06
N ASN A 512 21.64 -2.71 -15.38
CA ASN A 512 22.23 -3.57 -16.40
C ASN A 512 23.71 -3.20 -16.58
N CYS A 513 24.59 -3.92 -15.88
CA CYS A 513 26.03 -3.63 -15.86
C CYS A 513 26.67 -3.81 -17.24
N ASP A 514 26.38 -4.93 -17.92
CA ASP A 514 26.95 -5.27 -19.22
C ASP A 514 26.61 -4.23 -20.28
N TYR A 515 25.36 -3.74 -20.28
CA TYR A 515 24.93 -2.72 -21.21
C TYR A 515 25.64 -1.37 -20.99
N ILE A 516 25.86 -0.95 -19.74
CA ILE A 516 26.64 0.26 -19.44
C ILE A 516 28.09 0.09 -19.89
N GLU A 517 28.68 -1.09 -19.67
CA GLU A 517 30.05 -1.39 -20.09
C GLU A 517 30.18 -1.33 -21.62
N GLU A 518 29.24 -1.93 -22.36
CA GLU A 518 29.18 -1.87 -23.82
C GLU A 518 29.05 -0.41 -24.31
N LEU A 519 28.11 0.35 -23.76
CA LEU A 519 27.91 1.76 -24.13
C LEU A 519 29.14 2.61 -23.86
N ALA A 520 29.76 2.46 -22.69
CA ALA A 520 30.96 3.21 -22.31
C ALA A 520 32.14 2.94 -23.26
N GLN A 521 32.17 1.76 -23.88
CA GLN A 521 33.19 1.39 -24.86
C GLN A 521 32.87 1.79 -26.30
N SER A 522 31.64 2.26 -26.58
CA SER A 522 31.25 2.70 -27.92
C SER A 522 31.99 3.96 -28.38
N GLU A 523 32.29 4.05 -29.68
CA GLU A 523 32.99 5.21 -30.25
C GLU A 523 32.20 6.52 -30.09
N LYS A 524 30.86 6.45 -30.15
CA LYS A 524 29.98 7.61 -29.91
C LYS A 524 30.18 8.18 -28.50
N VAL A 525 30.15 7.31 -27.49
CA VAL A 525 30.31 7.71 -26.08
C VAL A 525 31.73 8.20 -25.80
N LYS A 526 32.75 7.52 -26.34
CA LYS A 526 34.15 7.97 -26.24
C LYS A 526 34.37 9.35 -26.85
N ALA A 527 33.81 9.60 -28.04
CA ALA A 527 33.91 10.89 -28.71
C ALA A 527 33.20 12.01 -27.93
N LEU A 528 31.98 11.76 -27.43
CA LEU A 528 31.26 12.73 -26.61
C LEU A 528 31.95 13.01 -25.27
N ARG A 529 32.51 11.97 -24.62
CA ARG A 529 33.31 12.12 -23.40
C ARG A 529 34.52 13.03 -23.63
N ALA A 530 35.24 12.83 -24.74
CA ALA A 530 36.38 13.68 -25.10
C ALA A 530 35.94 15.13 -25.34
N LYS A 531 34.81 15.33 -26.02
CA LYS A 531 34.23 16.66 -26.24
C LYS A 531 33.84 17.36 -24.93
N ILE A 532 33.20 16.66 -24.00
CA ILE A 532 32.82 17.22 -22.69
C ILE A 532 34.08 17.66 -21.92
N LYS A 533 35.15 16.85 -21.95
CA LYS A 533 36.42 17.22 -21.30
C LYS A 533 37.04 18.48 -21.94
N ASP A 534 37.01 18.60 -23.25
CA ASP A 534 37.51 19.78 -23.98
C ASP A 534 36.69 21.04 -23.64
N GLU A 535 35.36 20.93 -23.55
CA GLU A 535 34.47 22.04 -23.19
C GLU A 535 34.62 22.50 -21.72
N VAL A 536 34.87 21.57 -20.80
CA VAL A 536 35.09 21.89 -19.37
C VAL A 536 36.53 22.41 -19.11
N GLY A 537 37.48 22.07 -19.99
CA GLY A 537 38.87 22.49 -19.89
C GLY A 537 39.58 21.91 -18.65
N ASP A 538 40.37 22.74 -17.97
CA ASP A 538 41.15 22.35 -16.80
C ASP A 538 40.32 22.27 -15.49
N SER A 539 39.02 22.57 -15.54
CA SER A 539 38.14 22.49 -14.38
C SER A 539 37.77 21.04 -14.04
N GLN A 540 37.69 20.71 -12.76
CA GLN A 540 37.05 19.47 -12.31
C GLN A 540 35.55 19.54 -12.58
N CYS A 541 35.00 18.46 -13.13
CA CYS A 541 33.61 18.36 -13.53
C CYS A 541 32.78 17.64 -12.47
N ILE A 542 31.77 18.33 -11.95
CA ILE A 542 30.72 17.73 -11.10
C ILE A 542 29.51 17.45 -11.98
N ILE A 543 28.92 16.26 -11.88
CA ILE A 543 27.69 15.90 -12.61
C ILE A 543 26.54 15.64 -11.64
N SER A 544 25.38 16.21 -11.96
CA SER A 544 24.12 15.92 -11.30
C SER A 544 23.05 15.70 -12.36
N ILE A 545 22.43 14.51 -12.38
CA ILE A 545 21.34 14.18 -13.29
C ILE A 545 20.14 13.74 -12.48
N GLU A 546 19.03 14.46 -12.61
CA GLU A 546 17.81 14.15 -11.88
C GLU A 546 16.56 14.63 -12.64
N ARG A 547 15.38 14.28 -12.12
CA ARG A 547 14.11 14.84 -12.61
C ARG A 547 13.84 16.14 -11.87
N THR A 548 13.17 17.08 -12.54
CA THR A 548 12.62 18.28 -11.90
C THR A 548 11.52 17.85 -10.92
N ASP A 549 11.90 17.69 -9.65
CA ASP A 549 11.08 17.10 -8.60
C ASP A 549 11.62 17.55 -7.22
N TYR A 550 10.73 17.97 -6.33
CA TYR A 550 11.09 18.45 -4.97
C TYR A 550 11.91 17.42 -4.19
N THR A 551 11.61 16.14 -4.37
CA THR A 551 12.25 15.03 -3.66
C THR A 551 13.73 14.92 -3.98
N LYS A 552 14.16 15.43 -5.14
CA LYS A 552 15.55 15.39 -5.60
C LYS A 552 16.41 16.51 -5.03
N GLY A 553 15.83 17.45 -4.29
CA GLY A 553 16.55 18.55 -3.64
C GLY A 553 17.40 19.42 -4.58
N PRO A 554 16.97 19.74 -5.82
CA PRO A 554 17.82 20.49 -6.75
C PRO A 554 18.11 21.91 -6.24
N VAL A 555 17.17 22.54 -5.53
CA VAL A 555 17.37 23.85 -4.90
C VAL A 555 18.34 23.77 -3.72
N ASP A 556 18.22 22.72 -2.88
CA ASP A 556 19.13 22.50 -1.75
C ASP A 556 20.56 22.21 -2.23
N LYS A 557 20.70 21.47 -3.33
CA LYS A 557 21.98 21.27 -4.02
C LYS A 557 22.60 22.57 -4.51
N LEU A 558 21.82 23.44 -5.16
CA LEU A 558 22.29 24.75 -5.59
C LEU A 558 22.72 25.63 -4.42
N LYS A 559 21.96 25.61 -3.31
CA LYS A 559 22.34 26.31 -2.07
C LYS A 559 23.60 25.72 -1.43
N GLY A 560 23.79 24.40 -1.50
CA GLY A 560 25.02 23.72 -1.08
C GLY A 560 26.21 24.12 -1.95
N LEU A 561 26.02 24.23 -3.27
CA LEU A 561 27.06 24.71 -4.18
C LEU A 561 27.44 26.17 -3.91
N GLU A 562 26.44 27.03 -3.68
CA GLU A 562 26.71 28.42 -3.28
C GLU A 562 27.56 28.46 -2.01
N LYS A 563 27.20 27.69 -0.98
CA LYS A 563 27.96 27.60 0.27
C LYS A 563 29.38 27.09 0.04
N PHE A 564 29.56 26.07 -0.79
CA PHE A 564 30.87 25.56 -1.21
C PHE A 564 31.73 26.64 -1.86
N LEU A 565 31.16 27.43 -2.78
CA LEU A 565 31.89 28.51 -3.43
C LEU A 565 32.22 29.66 -2.47
N GLU A 566 31.44 29.85 -1.40
CA GLU A 566 31.71 30.81 -0.32
C GLU A 566 32.85 30.35 0.58
N ASP A 567 32.80 29.09 1.02
CA ASP A 567 33.77 28.48 1.94
C ASP A 567 35.13 28.22 1.30
N HIS A 568 35.13 27.90 0.01
CA HIS A 568 36.33 27.52 -0.75
C HIS A 568 36.58 28.45 -1.95
N PRO A 569 36.94 29.74 -1.72
CA PRO A 569 37.26 30.67 -2.80
C PRO A 569 38.35 30.18 -3.76
N GLU A 570 39.25 29.31 -3.28
CA GLU A 570 40.34 28.71 -4.07
C GLU A 570 39.85 27.72 -5.14
N MET A 571 38.61 27.26 -5.06
CA MET A 571 37.98 26.34 -6.01
C MET A 571 37.21 27.08 -7.12
N ARG A 572 37.00 28.40 -6.99
CA ARG A 572 36.37 29.23 -8.02
C ARG A 572 37.23 29.23 -9.29
N GLY A 573 36.62 29.02 -10.45
CA GLY A 573 37.35 28.87 -11.72
C GLY A 573 38.01 27.50 -11.95
N LYS A 574 37.95 26.59 -10.97
CA LYS A 574 38.53 25.25 -11.06
C LYS A 574 37.51 24.13 -11.01
N VAL A 575 36.24 24.44 -10.75
CA VAL A 575 35.16 23.46 -10.71
C VAL A 575 33.95 23.97 -11.46
N SER A 576 33.25 23.08 -12.14
CA SER A 576 31.98 23.39 -12.78
C SER A 576 30.96 22.27 -12.54
N LEU A 577 29.73 22.65 -12.24
CA LEU A 577 28.59 21.74 -12.11
C LEU A 577 27.86 21.63 -13.44
N ILE A 578 27.80 20.44 -14.02
CA ILE A 578 26.83 20.08 -15.06
C ILE A 578 25.58 19.57 -14.35
N MET A 579 24.49 20.33 -14.44
CA MET A 579 23.21 19.99 -13.83
C MET A 579 22.17 19.72 -14.89
N VAL A 580 21.75 18.46 -15.00
CA VAL A 580 20.71 18.01 -15.93
C VAL A 580 19.43 17.76 -15.15
N CYS A 581 18.41 18.56 -15.42
CA CYS A 581 17.07 18.36 -14.87
C CYS A 581 16.13 17.93 -16.01
N THR A 582 15.62 16.70 -15.92
CA THR A 582 14.61 16.22 -16.88
C THR A 582 13.26 16.80 -16.50
N PRO A 583 12.57 17.54 -17.39
CA PRO A 583 11.28 18.15 -17.10
C PRO A 583 10.22 17.07 -16.79
N PRO A 584 9.20 17.43 -15.99
CA PRO A 584 8.09 16.52 -15.70
C PRO A 584 7.27 16.23 -16.97
N ALA A 585 6.39 15.22 -16.89
CA ALA A 585 5.46 14.96 -17.99
C ALA A 585 4.51 16.15 -18.20
N LYS A 586 4.04 16.34 -19.44
CA LYS A 586 3.05 17.38 -19.75
C LYS A 586 1.81 17.20 -18.87
N GLY A 587 1.30 18.29 -18.30
CA GLY A 587 0.11 18.28 -17.43
C GLY A 587 0.43 18.36 -15.93
N MET A 588 1.66 18.03 -15.50
CA MET A 588 2.05 18.01 -14.08
C MET A 588 2.43 19.40 -13.54
N LYS A 589 1.43 20.23 -13.24
CA LYS A 589 1.60 21.61 -12.78
C LYS A 589 2.28 21.74 -11.41
N ILE A 590 2.22 20.69 -10.57
CA ILE A 590 2.82 20.72 -9.23
C ILE A 590 4.33 21.01 -9.25
N TYR A 591 5.02 20.76 -10.38
CA TYR A 591 6.46 21.00 -10.51
C TYR A 591 6.82 22.34 -11.18
N ASP A 592 5.84 23.18 -11.52
CA ASP A 592 6.11 24.47 -12.18
C ASP A 592 6.90 25.42 -11.27
N GLU A 593 6.57 25.45 -9.97
CA GLU A 593 7.25 26.28 -8.98
C GLU A 593 8.72 25.87 -8.81
N ILE A 594 9.00 24.58 -8.57
CA ILE A 594 10.39 24.10 -8.43
C ILE A 594 11.20 24.33 -9.70
N ALA A 595 10.61 24.24 -10.89
CA ALA A 595 11.31 24.53 -12.14
C ALA A 595 11.75 26.00 -12.21
N GLN A 596 10.90 26.93 -11.78
CA GLN A 596 11.23 28.36 -11.69
C GLN A 596 12.31 28.62 -10.64
N ASP A 597 12.19 28.01 -9.47
CA ASP A 597 13.17 28.15 -8.39
C ASP A 597 14.56 27.66 -8.82
N ILE A 598 14.65 26.53 -9.52
CA ILE A 598 15.91 26.03 -10.07
C ILE A 598 16.52 27.05 -11.03
N ALA A 599 15.75 27.51 -12.02
CA ALA A 599 16.24 28.46 -13.03
C ALA A 599 16.71 29.78 -12.39
N TYR A 600 15.95 30.27 -11.39
CA TYR A 600 16.32 31.45 -10.62
C TYR A 600 17.65 31.26 -9.88
N ASN A 601 17.79 30.18 -9.09
CA ASN A 601 19.01 29.93 -8.31
C ASN A 601 20.24 29.70 -9.20
N VAL A 602 20.08 29.01 -10.34
CA VAL A 602 21.14 28.88 -11.35
C VAL A 602 21.59 30.26 -11.84
N GLY A 603 20.65 31.13 -12.18
CA GLY A 603 20.94 32.49 -12.64
C GLY A 603 21.66 33.34 -11.59
N VAL A 604 21.23 33.25 -10.32
CA VAL A 604 21.85 33.95 -9.20
C VAL A 604 23.31 33.51 -9.01
N ILE A 605 23.57 32.21 -8.94
CA ILE A 605 24.92 31.67 -8.69
C ILE A 605 25.84 31.98 -9.87
N ASN A 606 25.39 31.76 -11.11
CA ASN A 606 26.19 32.08 -12.29
C ASN A 606 26.47 33.59 -12.41
N GLY A 607 25.51 34.45 -12.07
CA GLY A 607 25.70 35.90 -12.06
C GLY A 607 26.64 36.39 -10.95
N LYS A 608 26.63 35.73 -9.78
CA LYS A 608 27.45 36.10 -8.62
C LYS A 608 28.91 35.63 -8.73
N TYR A 609 29.14 34.42 -9.24
CA TYR A 609 30.47 33.80 -9.27
C TYR A 609 31.07 33.63 -10.66
N GLY A 610 30.25 33.62 -11.71
CA GLY A 610 30.74 33.42 -13.07
C GLY A 610 31.59 34.57 -13.59
N SER A 611 32.37 34.26 -14.62
CA SER A 611 33.20 35.21 -15.35
C SER A 611 33.09 34.98 -16.85
N TYR A 612 33.80 35.77 -17.66
CA TYR A 612 33.84 35.55 -19.11
C TYR A 612 34.42 34.18 -19.49
N GLU A 613 35.36 33.66 -18.70
CA GLU A 613 36.11 32.42 -19.00
C GLU A 613 35.57 31.19 -18.24
N TRP A 614 34.67 31.40 -17.27
CA TRP A 614 34.21 30.33 -16.38
C TRP A 614 32.72 30.46 -16.06
N THR A 615 31.99 29.36 -16.30
CA THR A 615 30.59 29.21 -15.90
C THR A 615 30.50 28.20 -14.75
N PRO A 616 30.06 28.62 -13.54
CA PRO A 616 29.94 27.72 -12.39
C PRO A 616 28.95 26.58 -12.62
N ILE A 617 27.80 26.86 -13.25
CA ILE A 617 26.73 25.88 -13.48
C ILE A 617 26.33 25.85 -14.96
N HIS A 618 26.53 24.70 -15.60
CA HIS A 618 25.98 24.35 -16.90
C HIS A 618 24.63 23.65 -16.71
N PHE A 619 23.54 24.41 -16.82
CA PHE A 619 22.19 23.91 -16.59
C PHE A 619 21.51 23.41 -17.88
N VAL A 620 21.02 22.19 -17.86
CA VAL A 620 20.33 21.53 -18.98
C VAL A 620 18.94 21.09 -18.54
N ASN A 621 17.90 21.80 -18.99
CA ASN A 621 16.49 21.47 -18.71
C ASN A 621 15.85 20.69 -19.86
N ARG A 622 16.35 19.49 -20.14
CA ARG A 622 15.79 18.58 -21.16
C ARG A 622 16.20 17.14 -20.88
N MET A 623 15.46 16.22 -21.48
CA MET A 623 15.86 14.82 -21.52
C MET A 623 17.13 14.65 -22.37
N ILE A 624 18.11 13.92 -21.84
CA ILE A 624 19.32 13.52 -22.56
C ILE A 624 19.22 12.01 -22.86
N PRO A 625 19.57 11.57 -24.09
CA PRO A 625 19.63 10.14 -24.41
C PRO A 625 20.54 9.37 -23.45
N PHE A 626 20.20 8.11 -23.16
CA PHE A 626 20.90 7.36 -22.13
C PHE A 626 22.39 7.12 -22.46
N GLU A 627 22.73 6.85 -23.72
CA GLU A 627 24.13 6.76 -24.17
C GLU A 627 24.93 8.04 -23.91
N ASP A 628 24.32 9.20 -24.10
CA ASP A 628 24.97 10.49 -23.88
C ASP A 628 25.15 10.73 -22.37
N VAL A 629 24.18 10.30 -21.54
CA VAL A 629 24.29 10.29 -20.08
C VAL A 629 25.50 9.48 -19.59
N ILE A 630 25.77 8.31 -20.19
CA ILE A 630 26.99 7.53 -19.87
C ILE A 630 28.26 8.32 -20.17
N ALA A 631 28.29 9.08 -21.27
CA ALA A 631 29.43 9.95 -21.59
C ALA A 631 29.63 11.05 -20.54
N TYR A 632 28.54 11.68 -20.07
CA TYR A 632 28.60 12.67 -18.98
C TYR A 632 29.13 12.06 -17.68
N TYR A 633 28.62 10.90 -17.26
CA TYR A 633 29.12 10.21 -16.08
C TYR A 633 30.61 9.85 -16.19
N ALA A 634 31.03 9.32 -17.34
CA ALA A 634 32.42 8.93 -17.62
C ALA A 634 33.40 10.13 -17.74
N ALA A 635 32.87 11.32 -18.02
CA ALA A 635 33.65 12.55 -18.07
C ALA A 635 33.84 13.17 -16.67
N ALA A 636 32.83 13.07 -15.80
CA ALA A 636 32.78 13.78 -14.52
C ALA A 636 33.68 13.19 -13.42
N ASP A 637 34.34 14.07 -12.65
CA ASP A 637 35.20 13.74 -11.50
C ASP A 637 34.38 13.42 -10.25
N VAL A 638 33.22 14.07 -10.09
CA VAL A 638 32.31 13.84 -8.97
C VAL A 638 30.88 13.66 -9.46
N GLY A 639 30.24 12.55 -9.10
CA GLY A 639 28.79 12.37 -9.19
C GLY A 639 28.14 12.91 -7.93
N TRP A 640 27.27 13.93 -8.05
CA TRP A 640 26.67 14.60 -6.90
C TRP A 640 25.16 14.33 -6.82
N VAL A 641 24.82 13.25 -6.12
CA VAL A 641 23.48 12.68 -6.06
C VAL A 641 22.89 12.91 -4.68
N THR A 642 22.18 14.04 -4.50
CA THR A 642 21.75 14.50 -3.17
C THR A 642 20.24 14.69 -3.02
N PRO A 643 19.42 13.67 -3.32
CA PRO A 643 17.99 13.76 -3.09
C PRO A 643 17.68 13.93 -1.60
N LEU A 644 16.66 14.71 -1.27
CA LEU A 644 16.15 14.84 0.10
C LEU A 644 15.57 13.50 0.59
N ARG A 645 14.88 12.78 -0.30
CA ARG A 645 14.40 11.41 -0.10
C ARG A 645 14.39 10.66 -1.43
N ASP A 646 14.83 9.41 -1.44
CA ASP A 646 14.76 8.55 -2.62
C ASP A 646 14.60 7.08 -2.26
N GLY A 647 13.75 6.35 -2.99
CA GLY A 647 13.50 4.93 -2.73
C GLY A 647 14.78 4.11 -2.90
N LEU A 648 15.59 4.46 -3.90
CA LEU A 648 16.89 3.85 -4.14
C LEU A 648 17.88 4.84 -4.74
N ASN A 649 17.56 5.35 -5.95
CA ASN A 649 18.43 6.13 -6.84
C ASN A 649 19.37 5.28 -7.73
N LEU A 650 18.93 4.99 -8.97
CA LEU A 650 19.73 4.25 -9.96
C LEU A 650 20.86 5.08 -10.56
N VAL A 651 20.72 6.42 -10.63
CA VAL A 651 21.76 7.34 -11.13
C VAL A 651 23.08 7.15 -10.38
N ALA A 652 23.01 6.94 -9.06
CA ALA A 652 24.19 6.63 -8.25
C ALA A 652 24.90 5.35 -8.72
N LYS A 653 24.16 4.27 -9.00
CA LYS A 653 24.72 3.00 -9.48
C LYS A 653 25.27 3.14 -10.91
N GLU A 654 24.55 3.84 -11.78
CA GLU A 654 24.97 4.12 -13.15
C GLU A 654 26.27 4.92 -13.22
N TYR A 655 26.41 5.97 -12.39
CA TYR A 655 27.62 6.78 -12.32
C TYR A 655 28.86 5.95 -11.95
N VAL A 656 28.73 5.08 -10.94
CA VAL A 656 29.80 4.18 -10.51
C VAL A 656 30.21 3.23 -11.65
N MET A 657 29.22 2.61 -12.30
CA MET A 657 29.49 1.68 -13.39
C MET A 657 30.09 2.36 -14.62
N ALA A 658 29.62 3.56 -14.99
CA ALA A 658 30.18 4.31 -16.11
C ALA A 658 31.65 4.72 -15.88
N ASN A 659 31.99 5.12 -14.65
CA ASN A 659 33.38 5.45 -14.28
C ASN A 659 34.28 4.21 -14.31
N GLN A 660 33.82 3.10 -13.73
CA GLN A 660 34.52 1.82 -13.80
C GLN A 660 34.78 1.39 -15.24
N ALA A 661 33.74 1.37 -16.07
CA ALA A 661 33.83 0.94 -17.47
C ALA A 661 34.77 1.83 -18.30
N SER A 662 34.94 3.09 -17.89
CA SER A 662 35.76 4.09 -18.57
C SER A 662 37.17 4.24 -17.99
N GLY A 663 37.53 3.42 -17.01
CA GLY A 663 38.83 3.44 -16.32
C GLY A 663 39.10 4.74 -15.56
N LYS A 664 38.06 5.43 -15.07
CA LYS A 664 38.18 6.70 -14.34
C LYS A 664 37.91 6.49 -12.85
N SER A 665 38.76 7.05 -12.00
CA SER A 665 38.59 7.07 -10.54
C SER A 665 37.66 8.22 -10.11
N GLY A 666 36.38 8.13 -10.42
CA GLY A 666 35.37 9.11 -10.02
C GLY A 666 34.96 8.98 -8.55
N ALA A 667 34.54 10.09 -7.92
CA ALA A 667 33.98 10.10 -6.58
C ALA A 667 32.46 10.23 -6.61
N LEU A 668 31.74 9.45 -5.80
CA LEU A 668 30.29 9.57 -5.63
C LEU A 668 29.98 10.25 -4.30
N VAL A 669 29.38 11.44 -4.35
CA VAL A 669 28.74 12.10 -3.20
C VAL A 669 27.26 11.73 -3.23
N LEU A 670 26.76 11.11 -2.16
CA LEU A 670 25.44 10.50 -2.11
C LEU A 670 24.67 10.89 -0.85
N SER A 671 23.43 11.33 -1.00
CA SER A 671 22.54 11.58 0.14
C SER A 671 22.39 10.33 1.00
N GLU A 672 22.53 10.48 2.32
CA GLU A 672 22.24 9.41 3.28
C GLU A 672 20.75 9.01 3.33
N PHE A 673 19.89 9.75 2.63
CA PHE A 673 18.44 9.49 2.52
C PHE A 673 18.02 8.86 1.19
N ALA A 674 18.98 8.44 0.36
CA ALA A 674 18.75 7.60 -0.81
C ALA A 674 18.95 6.13 -0.45
N GLY A 675 18.04 5.24 -0.85
CA GLY A 675 18.18 3.80 -0.54
C GLY A 675 19.53 3.19 -1.01
N ALA A 676 20.12 3.69 -2.10
CA ALA A 676 21.43 3.26 -2.58
C ALA A 676 22.57 3.56 -1.57
N ALA A 677 22.41 4.53 -0.67
CA ALA A 677 23.39 4.83 0.37
C ALA A 677 23.59 3.67 1.35
N VAL A 678 22.53 2.86 1.52
CA VAL A 678 22.56 1.65 2.33
C VAL A 678 23.43 0.58 1.68
N GLU A 679 23.54 0.52 0.34
CA GLU A 679 24.36 -0.50 -0.34
C GLU A 679 25.77 0.01 -0.72
N LEU A 680 25.92 1.29 -1.06
CA LEU A 680 27.13 1.79 -1.70
C LEU A 680 28.21 2.17 -0.66
N HIS A 681 28.94 1.14 -0.19
CA HIS A 681 29.97 1.23 0.87
C HIS A 681 31.22 2.09 0.56
N GLY A 682 31.31 2.70 -0.63
CA GLY A 682 32.40 3.61 -1.01
C GLY A 682 31.99 5.09 -1.10
N ALA A 683 30.69 5.39 -1.11
CA ALA A 683 30.19 6.74 -1.34
C ALA A 683 30.57 7.70 -0.21
N PHE A 684 30.80 8.96 -0.57
CA PHE A 684 30.89 10.08 0.36
C PHE A 684 29.46 10.47 0.76
N LEU A 685 29.00 9.95 1.90
CA LEU A 685 27.65 10.23 2.39
C LEU A 685 27.52 11.68 2.86
N VAL A 686 26.38 12.27 2.57
CA VAL A 686 26.07 13.66 2.90
C VAL A 686 24.63 13.81 3.39
N ASN A 687 24.41 14.71 4.33
CA ASN A 687 23.08 15.16 4.72
C ASN A 687 22.65 16.35 3.84
N PRO A 688 21.72 16.18 2.89
CA PRO A 688 21.27 17.25 1.99
C PRO A 688 20.48 18.35 2.69
N TYR A 689 20.07 18.16 3.96
CA TYR A 689 19.42 19.20 4.76
C TYR A 689 20.43 20.15 5.43
N ASP A 690 21.72 19.80 5.45
CA ASP A 690 22.79 20.62 5.99
C ASP A 690 23.70 21.14 4.86
N LYS A 691 23.62 22.45 4.59
CA LYS A 691 24.43 23.10 3.56
C LYS A 691 25.93 23.09 3.89
N ALA A 692 26.30 23.10 5.17
CA ALA A 692 27.70 23.03 5.58
C ALA A 692 28.26 21.64 5.28
N ASP A 693 27.52 20.58 5.64
CA ASP A 693 27.90 19.21 5.31
C ASP A 693 27.98 18.99 3.78
N MET A 694 27.03 19.54 3.03
CA MET A 694 27.06 19.56 1.56
C MET A 694 28.32 20.20 0.98
N SER A 695 28.79 21.30 1.57
CA SER A 695 30.02 21.99 1.21
C SER A 695 31.25 21.14 1.54
N ASP A 696 31.36 20.69 2.80
CA ASP A 696 32.51 19.95 3.32
C ASP A 696 32.71 18.61 2.62
N VAL A 697 31.63 17.84 2.42
CA VAL A 697 31.68 16.54 1.77
C VAL A 697 32.03 16.67 0.29
N LEU A 698 31.48 17.68 -0.41
CA LEU A 698 31.85 17.96 -1.79
C LEU A 698 33.33 18.32 -1.91
N TYR A 699 33.84 19.19 -1.01
CA TYR A 699 35.26 19.54 -0.97
C TYR A 699 36.14 18.31 -0.76
N ARG A 700 35.78 17.44 0.19
CA ARG A 700 36.50 16.18 0.44
C ARG A 700 36.49 15.26 -0.79
N ALA A 701 35.38 15.14 -1.50
CA ALA A 701 35.30 14.31 -2.70
C ALA A 701 36.15 14.86 -3.85
N LEU A 702 36.19 16.18 -4.04
CA LEU A 702 37.00 16.85 -5.07
C LEU A 702 38.50 16.74 -4.80
N THR A 703 38.89 16.84 -3.52
CA THR A 703 40.29 16.87 -3.07
C THR A 703 40.85 15.50 -2.65
N ALA A 704 40.01 14.47 -2.58
CA ALA A 704 40.45 13.10 -2.32
C ALA A 704 41.51 12.66 -3.35
N ASP A 705 42.50 11.90 -2.89
CA ASP A 705 43.50 11.34 -3.77
C ASP A 705 42.91 10.26 -4.69
N GLU A 706 43.56 10.04 -5.83
CA GLU A 706 43.08 9.11 -6.85
C GLU A 706 43.04 7.65 -6.37
N ALA A 707 43.89 7.28 -5.40
CA ALA A 707 43.93 5.91 -4.86
C ALA A 707 42.75 5.63 -3.92
N ASP A 708 42.36 6.60 -3.09
CA ASP A 708 41.15 6.52 -2.26
C ASP A 708 39.89 6.49 -3.14
N LYS A 709 39.83 7.35 -4.18
CA LYS A 709 38.72 7.34 -5.14
C LYS A 709 38.57 6.00 -5.83
N ASP A 710 39.67 5.43 -6.37
CA ASP A 710 39.63 4.11 -7.02
C ASP A 710 39.21 3.01 -6.03
N SER A 711 39.81 2.96 -4.84
CA SER A 711 39.46 1.98 -3.81
C SER A 711 37.96 2.00 -3.44
N ARG A 712 37.39 3.21 -3.29
CA ARG A 712 35.95 3.41 -3.05
C ARG A 712 35.10 2.97 -4.23
N LEU A 713 35.50 3.33 -5.45
CA LEU A 713 34.81 2.96 -6.68
C LEU A 713 34.78 1.43 -6.83
N GLN A 714 35.92 0.74 -6.72
CA GLN A 714 36.02 -0.72 -6.81
C GLN A 714 35.14 -1.43 -5.76
N ARG A 715 35.02 -0.89 -4.55
CA ARG A 715 34.13 -1.43 -3.52
C ARG A 715 32.66 -1.35 -3.95
N MET A 716 32.22 -0.20 -4.46
CA MET A 716 30.84 -0.02 -4.94
C MET A 716 30.55 -0.87 -6.18
N THR A 717 31.48 -0.93 -7.14
CA THR A 717 31.37 -1.75 -8.36
C THR A 717 31.15 -3.23 -8.03
N ARG A 718 31.89 -3.79 -7.06
CA ARG A 718 31.71 -5.20 -6.66
C ARG A 718 30.30 -5.50 -6.16
N ILE A 719 29.70 -4.58 -5.39
CA ILE A 719 28.34 -4.71 -4.88
C ILE A 719 27.35 -4.63 -6.05
N ILE A 720 27.50 -3.64 -6.93
CA ILE A 720 26.60 -3.43 -8.08
C ILE A 720 26.65 -4.62 -9.05
N LYS A 721 27.83 -5.16 -9.37
CA LYS A 721 27.97 -6.32 -10.26
C LYS A 721 27.38 -7.60 -9.67
N LYS A 722 27.52 -7.82 -8.35
CA LYS A 722 26.93 -8.99 -7.69
C LYS A 722 25.41 -8.90 -7.63
N HIS A 723 24.87 -7.69 -7.42
CA HIS A 723 23.44 -7.42 -7.27
C HIS A 723 22.94 -6.56 -8.43
N ASP A 724 23.13 -7.09 -9.64
CA ASP A 724 22.64 -6.46 -10.86
C ASP A 724 21.12 -6.59 -10.98
N VAL A 725 20.57 -6.02 -12.05
CA VAL A 725 19.13 -5.97 -12.21
C VAL A 725 18.49 -7.34 -12.45
N ALA A 726 19.25 -8.30 -13.00
CA ALA A 726 18.78 -9.67 -13.20
C ALA A 726 18.79 -10.46 -11.88
N ALA A 727 19.81 -10.27 -11.04
CA ALA A 727 19.86 -10.82 -9.68
C ALA A 727 18.67 -10.35 -8.86
N TRP A 728 18.35 -9.05 -8.88
CA TRP A 728 17.20 -8.49 -8.16
C TRP A 728 15.90 -9.27 -8.38
N GLY A 729 15.49 -9.48 -9.62
CA GLY A 729 14.19 -10.12 -9.85
C GLY A 729 14.24 -11.65 -9.71
N ARG A 730 15.40 -12.30 -9.91
CA ARG A 730 15.58 -13.72 -9.54
C ARG A 730 15.44 -13.91 -8.02
N ASP A 731 16.14 -13.09 -7.24
CA ASP A 731 16.13 -13.17 -5.78
C ASP A 731 14.74 -12.89 -5.22
N PHE A 732 14.05 -11.87 -5.77
CA PHE A 732 12.67 -11.56 -5.39
C PHE A 732 11.71 -12.72 -5.68
N LEU A 733 11.74 -13.31 -6.89
CA LEU A 733 10.83 -14.40 -7.24
C LEU A 733 11.13 -15.70 -6.48
N ALA A 734 12.38 -15.97 -6.16
CA ALA A 734 12.75 -17.09 -5.30
C ALA A 734 12.13 -16.94 -3.90
N ASP A 735 12.21 -15.74 -3.30
CA ASP A 735 11.56 -15.45 -2.03
C ASP A 735 10.04 -15.58 -2.13
N VAL A 736 9.41 -15.06 -3.19
CA VAL A 736 7.98 -15.25 -3.50
C VAL A 736 7.62 -16.75 -3.56
N ASN A 737 8.51 -17.59 -4.07
CA ASN A 737 8.32 -19.03 -4.14
C ASN A 737 8.70 -19.80 -2.87
N GLY A 738 9.29 -19.14 -1.87
CA GLY A 738 9.76 -19.79 -0.65
C GLY A 738 11.04 -20.60 -0.86
N GLU A 739 11.78 -20.32 -1.93
CA GLU A 739 13.06 -20.94 -2.24
C GLU A 739 14.16 -20.25 -1.44
N LYS A 740 14.96 -21.01 -0.68
CA LYS A 740 16.11 -20.44 0.04
C LYS A 740 17.29 -20.28 -0.92
N ILE A 741 17.56 -19.05 -1.37
CA ILE A 741 18.83 -18.71 -1.99
C ILE A 741 19.86 -18.49 -0.87
N GLN A 742 20.88 -19.35 -0.78
CA GLN A 742 22.00 -19.12 0.12
C GLN A 742 22.87 -17.98 -0.44
N ASP A 743 22.89 -16.85 0.27
CA ASP A 743 23.84 -15.77 0.04
C ASP A 743 25.25 -16.27 0.40
N GLU A 744 25.99 -16.85 -0.55
CA GLU A 744 27.41 -17.17 -0.36
C GLU A 744 28.21 -15.87 -0.27
N PHE A 745 28.52 -15.45 0.95
CA PHE A 745 29.57 -14.47 1.23
C PHE A 745 30.88 -15.21 1.54
N PRO A 746 31.98 -14.96 0.81
CA PRO A 746 33.29 -15.35 1.28
C PRO A 746 33.64 -14.52 2.52
N ASP A 747 33.79 -15.22 3.65
CA ASP A 747 34.38 -14.83 4.93
C ASP A 747 34.18 -13.38 5.43
N SER A 748 33.40 -13.30 6.53
CA SER A 748 33.08 -12.14 7.36
C SER A 748 34.27 -11.45 8.06
N THR A 749 35.52 -11.75 7.70
CA THR A 749 36.71 -11.22 8.37
C THR A 749 37.00 -9.74 8.10
N TYR A 750 36.37 -9.12 7.11
CA TYR A 750 36.73 -7.76 6.66
C TYR A 750 35.76 -6.64 7.07
N ILE A 751 34.62 -6.94 7.70
CA ILE A 751 33.61 -5.91 8.06
C ILE A 751 33.73 -5.47 9.54
N ARG A 752 34.45 -6.23 10.39
CA ARG A 752 34.64 -5.88 11.82
C ARG A 752 35.82 -4.95 12.12
N ALA A 753 36.48 -4.38 11.11
CA ALA A 753 37.60 -3.45 11.31
C ALA A 753 37.33 -2.12 10.57
N ALA A 754 36.43 -1.31 11.11
CA ALA A 754 36.34 0.14 10.87
C ALA A 754 35.67 0.80 12.08
#